data_AF-A0A4V2E1U4-F1
#
_entry.id   AF-A0A4V2E1U4-F1
#
_cell.length_a   1.000
_cell.length_b   1.000
_cell.length_c   1.000
_cell.angle_alpha   90.00
_cell.angle_beta   90.00
_cell.angle_gamma   90.00
#
_symmetry.space_group_name_H-M   'P 1'
#
loop_
_entity.id
_entity.type
_entity.pdbx_description
1 polymer ?
#
loop_
_entity_poly.entity_id
_entity_poly.type
_entity_poly.pdbx_seq_one_letter_code
_entity_poly.pdbx_strand_id
1 'polypeptide(L)'
;MDGTFWQQFWELVIGGLSLDPEVFGKVGDSLENRWVVAAVVLLAGLSQAIGQSIVLFANRIKPLRFVLSLVISALIYFVTFIVWVICIWLILHAFGRSSFTLDNVFRGLAVSYAPQLLGFLVAAPYFGMPISVLLSIWTLLAVLVGIESTTNLTSWQAMLAVGVGWLLLQLGQRTIGQPLARLEQWLTSLSAGHQVTMRPTNLEYLLEQQAVQNPPRFQTDVIDEVGNQAAPGQSPTSRRLYRYLAIAFVSFLIVGVITTSQRGFQLWFRALDDTVRLVIDLTVLGLLGVVVAILMTPLESLSWWAGWQGDRPLNPGIAVRHPDQTDEDVVRYVTYLDGINQGTYGYLPEVERFLEQLAEALPPNVLLVKGIIPYSVSNTQLTADNPFAWVWRWVDAFKSTVPVVPIGFVVNIRNIFAVMMSADARYGPIQNRGLAQVLYDSLIYHGYQPGSGTPISLIGFSGGGQMSMGCVRYLQQVTEAPIEVISIAGVISGNTGAMAVDKLYHLAGDLDPVEKLGVKLFPARWPIAPLSNWNKAKRRGRIVFISLGEIGHSGANGPMSIGRQLPDGRTPLQQTVDITTGILLKDWVRSGLQKSDFMRPSNYELYQAAAFNRVEYYPLHKVPDLARYRPLGDWMGRLILPSAEERQTPRKVGFEVSYAPAAHAHLIGQTVALRWHDDVDTQAYVQLVTMDVHFAEQVAVSSRQGTVHPDRLNHWAKVDPLESIAGAHPIDDITVVLPASVEVLEVADQSPTLRIKSDPVHTTGRFYGLVQIEAAVGNDRFRVRHYDKATQQFSGPEEIVYIPAVLPNRDDLYQSTNRDIEQSPLNETGWYIYGALNDQDEFVVQAIAPFHLFDLTPDIVLTDPKASLRYINNEYWQDARQRKGQVVNSLLLPQVPSTDARLMVDDLWREGDRALLMEVYGGIGGNKKEFAPGGIYFGHFSFGIATVVREPLTGLLRFDIEYRQIFTHSPEGVVAGSNHWTRFMGDRQYGRVGFRPVADVIIKFPPFTEDYDFDGVKFSPMTRLIRELDVMAARYRIGDGTGTTMVSPVNSCVQDSTQALITALNRLVAEFRLNPLMLKWLREHPDHEQTHRIRLLFDLLKSLESALQPLGFARADWRTGELTLGRFAGETPGKTVMKALASWRSLLPRLANDMIAMIFLQLGATVWITQAYQIGGDDPDIEPIAPTNFSAKVPKIKRVRKLKL
;
A
#
# COMPACT_ATOMS: atom_id res chain seq x y z
N MET A 1 0.83 16.80 62.53
CA MET A 1 1.87 16.59 61.49
C MET A 1 2.53 17.94 61.32
N ASP A 2 3.70 18.08 61.92
CA ASP A 2 4.36 19.37 62.12
C ASP A 2 4.95 19.89 60.80
N GLY A 3 5.07 21.21 60.65
CA GLY A 3 5.54 21.87 59.42
C GLY A 3 6.93 21.42 58.93
N THR A 4 7.71 20.73 59.78
CA THR A 4 9.01 20.14 59.48
C THR A 4 8.94 18.96 58.51
N PHE A 5 7.88 18.13 58.55
CA PHE A 5 7.74 16.97 57.64
C PHE A 5 7.58 17.41 56.18
N TRP A 6 6.67 18.37 55.93
CA TRP A 6 6.40 18.83 54.56
C TRP A 6 7.56 19.64 53.98
N GLN A 7 8.29 20.38 54.83
CA GLN A 7 9.49 21.09 54.41
C GLN A 7 10.58 20.10 53.96
N GLN A 8 10.86 19.07 54.76
CA GLN A 8 11.82 18.01 54.39
C GLN A 8 11.36 17.21 53.16
N PHE A 9 10.06 16.93 53.03
CA PHE A 9 9.50 16.27 51.85
C PHE A 9 9.80 17.06 50.57
N TRP A 10 9.48 18.36 50.55
CA TRP A 10 9.71 19.19 49.37
C TRP A 10 11.20 19.41 49.08
N GLU A 11 12.04 19.50 50.11
CA GLU A 11 13.50 19.56 49.94
C GLU A 11 14.04 18.32 49.21
N LEU A 12 13.62 17.12 49.62
CA LEU A 12 14.00 15.86 48.95
C LEU A 12 13.43 15.75 47.54
N VAL A 13 12.18 16.19 47.31
CA VAL A 13 11.56 16.16 45.98
C VAL A 13 12.27 17.11 45.02
N ILE A 14 12.53 18.34 45.44
CA ILE A 14 13.23 19.34 44.60
C ILE A 14 14.65 18.86 44.31
N GLY A 15 15.39 18.36 45.32
CA GLY A 15 16.74 17.83 45.12
C GLY A 15 16.79 16.59 44.22
N GLY A 16 15.80 15.70 44.33
CA GLY A 16 15.67 14.56 43.44
C GLY A 16 15.33 14.96 41.99
N LEU A 17 14.51 15.99 41.79
CA LEU A 17 14.18 16.53 40.47
C LEU A 17 15.36 17.28 39.83
N SER A 18 16.13 18.04 40.62
CA SER A 18 17.30 18.80 40.15
C SER A 18 18.57 17.95 40.01
N LEU A 19 18.52 16.66 40.38
CA LEU A 19 19.66 15.74 40.41
C LEU A 19 20.81 16.28 41.30
N ASP A 20 20.47 16.94 42.41
CA ASP A 20 21.46 17.55 43.31
C ASP A 20 22.19 16.49 44.17
N PRO A 21 23.50 16.24 43.94
CA PRO A 21 24.25 15.22 44.66
C PRO A 21 24.29 15.44 46.18
N GLU A 22 24.22 16.69 46.65
CA GLU A 22 24.24 16.99 48.08
C GLU A 22 22.97 16.50 48.78
N VAL A 23 21.81 16.59 48.11
CA VAL A 23 20.53 16.13 48.68
C VAL A 23 20.50 14.61 48.78
N PHE A 24 21.06 13.89 47.80
CA PHE A 24 21.22 12.44 47.88
C PHE A 24 22.19 12.00 48.99
N GLY A 25 23.23 12.81 49.28
CA GLY A 25 24.21 12.54 50.34
C GLY A 25 23.73 12.92 51.76
N LYS A 26 22.80 13.87 51.89
CA LYS A 26 22.31 14.41 53.17
C LYS A 26 21.19 13.60 53.84
N VAL A 27 20.71 12.50 53.23
CA VAL A 27 19.65 11.64 53.79
C VAL A 27 20.17 10.82 54.98
N GLY A 28 20.42 11.47 56.12
CA GLY A 28 21.04 10.91 57.32
C GLY A 28 20.12 9.98 58.16
N ASP A 29 20.70 9.40 59.22
CA ASP A 29 20.18 8.30 60.06
C ASP A 29 18.98 8.57 60.99
N SER A 30 18.25 9.66 60.79
CA SER A 30 17.08 9.95 61.64
C SER A 30 15.87 9.08 61.27
N LEU A 31 15.08 8.70 62.29
CA LEU A 31 13.82 7.96 62.13
C LEU A 31 12.74 8.78 61.39
N GLU A 32 12.81 10.11 61.44
CA GLU A 32 11.89 11.02 60.71
C GLU A 32 12.13 10.96 59.19
N ASN A 33 13.39 10.88 58.75
CA ASN A 33 13.76 10.78 57.34
C ASN A 33 13.19 9.51 56.67
N ARG A 34 13.01 8.41 57.42
CA ARG A 34 12.48 7.14 56.89
C ARG A 34 11.04 7.27 56.40
N TRP A 35 10.19 7.98 57.14
CA TRP A 35 8.78 8.17 56.78
C TRP A 35 8.62 9.16 55.62
N VAL A 36 9.42 10.22 55.59
CA VAL A 36 9.42 11.20 54.49
C VAL A 36 9.82 10.52 53.17
N VAL A 37 10.88 9.73 53.20
CA VAL A 37 11.42 9.04 52.01
C VAL A 37 10.49 7.90 51.55
N ALA A 38 9.86 7.17 52.47
CA ALA A 38 8.82 6.19 52.12
C ALA A 38 7.57 6.87 51.50
N ALA A 39 7.20 8.06 51.98
CA ALA A 39 6.09 8.84 51.42
C ALA A 39 6.35 9.28 49.97
N VAL A 40 7.61 9.62 49.61
CA VAL A 40 7.98 9.93 48.21
C VAL A 40 7.65 8.75 47.28
N VAL A 41 8.04 7.53 47.64
CA VAL A 41 7.80 6.34 46.81
C VAL A 41 6.31 5.95 46.77
N LEU A 42 5.61 6.03 47.90
CA LEU A 42 4.17 5.74 47.96
C LEU A 42 3.35 6.74 47.14
N LEU A 43 3.65 8.03 47.25
CA LEU A 43 2.99 9.07 46.45
C LEU A 43 3.36 8.95 44.97
N ALA A 44 4.58 8.53 44.64
CA ALA A 44 4.97 8.22 43.27
C ALA A 44 4.17 7.02 42.72
N GLY A 45 3.98 5.97 43.51
CA GLY A 45 3.15 4.81 43.14
C GLY A 45 1.68 5.18 42.95
N LEU A 46 1.12 6.03 43.83
CA LEU A 46 -0.24 6.56 43.68
C LEU A 46 -0.36 7.44 42.43
N SER A 47 0.61 8.31 42.19
CA SER A 47 0.67 9.17 41.01
C SER A 47 0.71 8.35 39.72
N GLN A 48 1.52 7.29 39.68
CA GLN A 48 1.57 6.36 38.55
C GLN A 48 0.25 5.59 38.37
N ALA A 49 -0.36 5.13 39.46
CA ALA A 49 -1.67 4.46 39.42
C ALA A 49 -2.77 5.38 38.87
N ILE A 50 -2.76 6.66 39.25
CA ILE A 50 -3.65 7.69 38.68
C ILE A 50 -3.35 7.86 37.19
N GLY A 51 -2.08 7.93 36.80
CA GLY A 51 -1.64 8.01 35.40
C GLY A 51 -2.13 6.85 34.51
N GLN A 52 -2.34 5.66 35.10
CA GLN A 52 -2.81 4.45 34.43
C GLN A 52 -4.30 4.13 34.70
N SER A 53 -5.02 5.03 35.37
CA SER A 53 -6.39 4.80 35.82
C SER A 53 -7.40 4.52 34.70
N ILE A 54 -7.07 4.86 33.45
CA ILE A 54 -7.89 4.55 32.27
C ILE A 54 -8.26 3.07 32.18
N VAL A 55 -7.37 2.16 32.58
CA VAL A 55 -7.66 0.71 32.55
C VAL A 55 -8.84 0.35 33.46
N LEU A 56 -8.95 1.02 34.61
CA LEU A 56 -10.06 0.82 35.54
C LEU A 56 -11.38 1.37 34.96
N PHE A 57 -11.33 2.54 34.30
CA PHE A 57 -12.51 3.07 33.60
C PHE A 57 -12.95 2.16 32.46
N ALA A 58 -12.01 1.67 31.66
CA ALA A 58 -12.29 0.81 30.52
C ALA A 58 -12.98 -0.51 30.95
N ASN A 59 -12.67 -1.00 32.15
CA ASN A 59 -13.34 -2.17 32.76
C ASN A 59 -14.63 -1.82 33.55
N ARG A 60 -15.15 -0.58 33.46
CA ARG A 60 -16.37 -0.11 34.14
C ARG A 60 -16.38 -0.33 35.67
N ILE A 61 -15.23 -0.15 36.32
CA ILE A 61 -15.13 -0.31 37.78
C ILE A 61 -15.99 0.73 38.51
N LYS A 62 -16.74 0.29 39.53
CA LYS A 62 -17.58 1.19 40.36
C LYS A 62 -16.71 2.17 41.17
N PRO A 63 -17.17 3.39 41.47
CA PRO A 63 -16.34 4.44 42.11
C PRO A 63 -15.63 4.02 43.41
N LEU A 64 -16.31 3.32 44.32
CA LEU A 64 -15.71 2.87 45.58
C LEU A 64 -14.57 1.86 45.36
N ARG A 65 -14.73 0.97 44.38
CA ARG A 65 -13.73 -0.05 44.01
C ARG A 65 -12.57 0.57 43.23
N PHE A 66 -12.83 1.63 42.47
CA PHE A 66 -11.81 2.38 41.75
C PHE A 66 -10.77 2.97 42.71
N VAL A 67 -11.21 3.64 43.79
CA VAL A 67 -10.31 4.19 44.81
C VAL A 67 -9.51 3.07 45.49
N LEU A 68 -10.16 1.96 45.82
CA LEU A 68 -9.49 0.80 46.43
C LEU A 68 -8.40 0.22 45.50
N SER A 69 -8.68 0.10 44.20
CA SER A 69 -7.72 -0.39 43.21
C SER A 69 -6.52 0.56 43.04
N LEU A 70 -6.71 1.88 43.12
CA LEU A 70 -5.60 2.85 43.10
C LEU A 70 -4.67 2.70 44.31
N VAL A 71 -5.25 2.55 45.51
CA VAL A 71 -4.47 2.33 46.74
C VAL A 71 -3.69 1.02 46.68
N ILE A 72 -4.33 -0.06 46.23
CA ILE A 72 -3.66 -1.37 46.07
C ILE A 72 -2.53 -1.28 45.03
N SER A 73 -2.74 -0.58 43.93
CA SER A 73 -1.70 -0.38 42.90
C SER A 73 -0.49 0.38 43.46
N ALA A 74 -0.72 1.43 44.25
CA ALA A 74 0.35 2.17 44.92
C ALA A 74 1.14 1.30 45.91
N LEU A 75 0.46 0.42 46.66
CA LEU A 75 1.10 -0.53 47.58
C LEU A 75 1.94 -1.58 46.82
N ILE A 76 1.44 -2.11 45.70
CA ILE A 76 2.18 -3.06 44.85
C ILE A 76 3.41 -2.39 44.24
N TYR A 77 3.28 -1.13 43.82
CA TYR A 77 4.41 -0.34 43.33
C TYR A 77 5.50 -0.20 44.40
N PHE A 78 5.11 0.11 45.64
CA PHE A 78 6.03 0.19 46.76
C PHE A 78 6.72 -1.15 47.05
N VAL A 79 6.00 -2.28 47.01
CA VAL A 79 6.62 -3.61 47.16
C VAL A 79 7.62 -3.89 46.04
N THR A 80 7.29 -3.53 44.80
CA THR A 80 8.20 -3.69 43.65
C THR A 80 9.47 -2.84 43.82
N PHE A 81 9.33 -1.63 44.36
CA PHE A 81 10.47 -0.79 44.73
C PHE A 81 11.34 -1.44 45.81
N ILE A 82 10.77 -2.08 46.85
CA ILE A 82 11.56 -2.80 47.86
C ILE A 82 12.36 -3.95 47.24
N VAL A 83 11.76 -4.71 46.32
CA VAL A 83 12.47 -5.77 45.58
C VAL A 83 13.64 -5.17 44.80
N TRP A 84 13.43 -4.01 44.18
CA TRP A 84 14.47 -3.30 43.44
C TRP A 84 15.65 -2.85 44.33
N VAL A 85 15.35 -2.31 45.52
CA VAL A 85 16.33 -1.97 46.55
C VAL A 85 17.17 -3.20 46.96
N ILE A 86 16.52 -4.35 47.19
CA ILE A 86 17.21 -5.61 47.56
C ILE A 86 18.15 -6.07 46.44
N CYS A 87 17.74 -5.99 45.18
CA CYS A 87 18.58 -6.36 44.04
C CYS A 87 19.83 -5.49 43.95
N ILE A 88 19.69 -4.16 44.06
CA ILE A 88 20.83 -3.24 44.03
C ILE A 88 21.75 -3.48 45.24
N TRP A 89 21.19 -3.72 46.42
CA TRP A 89 21.96 -4.05 47.62
C TRP A 89 22.80 -5.33 47.46
N LEU A 90 22.23 -6.40 46.89
CA LEU A 90 22.94 -7.65 46.59
C LEU A 90 24.09 -7.45 45.59
N ILE A 91 23.87 -6.61 44.57
CA ILE A 91 24.88 -6.30 43.56
C ILE A 91 26.03 -5.49 44.17
N LEU A 92 25.72 -4.45 44.96
CA LEU A 92 26.74 -3.68 45.67
C LEU A 92 27.57 -4.56 46.62
N HIS A 93 26.93 -5.54 47.26
CA HIS A 93 27.64 -6.57 48.03
C HIS A 93 28.55 -7.45 47.17
N ALA A 94 28.10 -7.88 45.99
CA ALA A 94 28.89 -8.66 45.05
C ALA A 94 30.11 -7.88 44.50
N PHE A 95 30.01 -6.56 44.41
CA PHE A 95 31.13 -5.66 44.06
C PHE A 95 32.05 -5.31 45.25
N GLY A 96 31.93 -6.01 46.38
CA GLY A 96 32.82 -5.86 47.54
C GLY A 96 32.50 -4.67 48.45
N ARG A 97 31.31 -4.07 48.33
CA ARG A 97 30.86 -2.92 49.14
C ARG A 97 29.94 -3.37 50.29
N SER A 98 30.43 -4.23 51.18
CA SER A 98 29.69 -4.80 52.30
C SER A 98 29.34 -3.82 53.44
N SER A 99 29.83 -2.58 53.38
CA SER A 99 29.55 -1.53 54.36
C SER A 99 28.19 -0.86 54.19
N PHE A 100 27.46 -1.11 53.10
CA PHE A 100 26.17 -0.50 52.82
C PHE A 100 25.02 -1.35 53.36
N THR A 101 24.29 -0.86 54.35
CA THR A 101 23.08 -1.53 54.82
C THR A 101 21.95 -1.41 53.77
N LEU A 102 20.97 -2.30 53.83
CA LEU A 102 19.78 -2.24 52.98
C LEU A 102 19.02 -0.91 53.16
N ASP A 103 19.05 -0.35 54.37
CA ASP A 103 18.47 0.96 54.72
C ASP A 103 19.18 2.11 53.98
N ASN A 104 20.51 2.06 53.84
CA ASN A 104 21.26 3.07 53.08
C ASN A 104 20.86 3.07 51.60
N VAL A 105 20.71 1.88 51.01
CA VAL A 105 20.27 1.72 49.61
C VAL A 105 18.81 2.15 49.45
N PHE A 106 17.93 1.78 50.38
CA PHE A 106 16.52 2.21 50.38
C PHE A 106 16.40 3.73 50.32
N ARG A 107 17.13 4.44 51.20
CA ARG A 107 17.04 5.90 51.30
C ARG A 107 17.60 6.63 50.09
N GLY A 108 18.76 6.20 49.58
CA GLY A 108 19.35 6.79 48.37
C GLY A 108 18.48 6.59 47.12
N LEU A 109 17.89 5.40 46.97
CA LEU A 109 17.04 5.09 45.81
C LEU A 109 15.66 5.75 45.88
N ALA A 110 15.08 5.90 47.07
CA ALA A 110 13.73 6.43 47.19
C ALA A 110 13.62 7.91 46.81
N VAL A 111 14.64 8.73 47.07
CA VAL A 111 14.72 10.11 46.55
C VAL A 111 14.77 10.13 45.02
N SER A 112 15.38 9.11 44.41
CA SER A 112 15.48 8.98 42.95
C SER A 112 14.13 8.79 42.26
N TYR A 113 13.09 8.41 43.01
CA TYR A 113 11.72 8.26 42.51
C TYR A 113 10.92 9.58 42.53
N ALA A 114 11.49 10.69 43.00
CA ALA A 114 10.84 12.00 42.96
C ALA A 114 10.26 12.39 41.59
N PRO A 115 10.92 12.12 40.43
CA PRO A 115 10.31 12.38 39.11
C PRO A 115 8.97 11.66 38.89
N GLN A 116 8.79 10.47 39.48
CA GLN A 116 7.54 9.69 39.35
C GLN A 116 6.37 10.27 40.14
N LEU A 117 6.59 11.29 40.99
CA LEU A 117 5.49 12.09 41.56
C LEU A 117 4.70 12.82 40.47
N LEU A 118 5.33 13.09 39.32
CA LEU A 118 4.66 13.63 38.12
C LEU A 118 4.02 12.52 37.26
N GLY A 119 4.00 11.27 37.72
CA GLY A 119 3.43 10.11 37.00
C GLY A 119 1.95 10.27 36.62
N PHE A 120 1.18 11.07 37.34
CA PHE A 120 -0.20 11.39 37.00
C PHE A 120 -0.31 12.09 35.62
N LEU A 121 0.73 12.80 35.16
CA LEU A 121 0.78 13.41 33.84
C LEU A 121 0.79 12.38 32.70
N VAL A 122 1.06 11.10 33.01
CA VAL A 122 0.91 10.00 32.05
C VAL A 122 -0.57 9.81 31.63
N ALA A 123 -1.52 10.30 32.42
CA ALA A 123 -2.92 10.38 32.02
C ALA A 123 -3.20 11.44 30.94
N ALA A 124 -2.23 12.28 30.59
CA ALA A 124 -2.38 13.23 29.49
C ALA A 124 -2.63 12.46 28.17
N PRO A 125 -3.71 12.79 27.43
CA PRO A 125 -3.95 12.24 26.11
C PRO A 125 -2.80 12.54 25.16
N TYR A 126 -2.43 11.56 24.35
CA TYR A 126 -1.36 11.53 23.34
C TYR A 126 0.08 11.67 23.90
N PHE A 127 0.33 12.62 24.79
CA PHE A 127 1.66 12.88 25.38
C PHE A 127 2.02 11.97 26.56
N GLY A 128 1.05 11.26 27.15
CA GLY A 128 1.26 10.46 28.34
C GLY A 128 2.35 9.39 28.20
N MET A 129 2.42 8.71 27.04
CA MET A 129 3.45 7.70 26.78
C MET A 129 4.86 8.31 26.67
N PRO A 130 5.10 9.37 25.85
CA PRO A 130 6.35 10.12 25.88
C PRO A 130 6.74 10.62 27.27
N ILE A 131 5.79 11.18 28.04
CA ILE A 131 6.02 11.64 29.41
C ILE A 131 6.47 10.48 30.28
N SER A 132 5.82 9.32 30.19
CA SER A 132 6.22 8.13 30.95
C SER A 132 7.66 7.73 30.64
N VAL A 133 8.08 7.72 29.37
CA VAL A 133 9.46 7.41 28.97
C VAL A 133 10.43 8.44 29.54
N LEU A 134 10.11 9.72 29.44
CA LEU A 134 10.94 10.81 29.96
C LEU A 134 11.10 10.70 31.48
N LEU A 135 10.01 10.50 32.22
CA LEU A 135 10.06 10.31 33.68
C LEU A 135 10.86 9.07 34.06
N SER A 136 10.73 7.95 33.32
CA SER A 136 11.52 6.75 33.56
C SER A 136 13.02 6.97 33.31
N ILE A 137 13.40 7.68 32.23
CA ILE A 137 14.79 8.06 31.97
C ILE A 137 15.31 8.98 33.07
N TRP A 138 14.51 9.95 33.51
CA TRP A 138 14.88 10.89 34.57
C TRP A 138 15.08 10.17 35.92
N THR A 139 14.20 9.23 36.26
CA THR A 139 14.36 8.36 37.43
C THR A 139 15.62 7.52 37.34
N LEU A 140 15.97 6.99 36.15
CA LEU A 140 17.21 6.23 35.97
C LEU A 140 18.45 7.10 36.18
N LEU A 141 18.45 8.34 35.68
CA LEU A 141 19.51 9.32 35.92
C LEU A 141 19.61 9.68 37.40
N ALA A 142 18.48 9.88 38.08
CA ALA A 142 18.45 10.13 39.52
C ALA A 142 19.01 8.96 40.32
N VAL A 143 18.71 7.71 39.93
CA VAL A 143 19.29 6.51 40.56
C VAL A 143 20.80 6.45 40.34
N LEU A 144 21.29 6.82 39.15
CA LEU A 144 22.72 6.88 38.86
C LEU A 144 23.44 7.89 39.76
N VAL A 145 22.92 9.13 39.81
CA VAL A 145 23.48 10.21 40.65
C VAL A 145 23.40 9.84 42.14
N GLY A 146 22.29 9.28 42.59
CA GLY A 146 22.10 8.85 43.97
C GLY A 146 23.05 7.73 44.38
N ILE A 147 23.39 6.80 43.48
CA ILE A 147 24.40 5.76 43.75
C ILE A 147 25.80 6.37 43.73
N GLU A 148 26.14 7.22 42.76
CA GLU A 148 27.45 7.88 42.68
C GLU A 148 27.75 8.71 43.94
N SER A 149 26.78 9.50 44.41
CA SER A 149 26.94 10.37 45.59
C SER A 149 27.00 9.61 46.91
N THR A 150 26.40 8.41 46.99
CA THR A 150 26.36 7.61 48.23
C THR A 150 27.45 6.54 48.30
N THR A 151 27.99 6.08 47.17
CA THR A 151 28.88 4.91 47.12
C THR A 151 30.34 5.18 46.73
N ASN A 152 30.71 6.44 46.45
CA ASN A 152 32.06 6.84 45.97
C ASN A 152 32.54 5.99 44.77
N LEU A 153 31.60 5.50 43.95
CA LEU A 153 31.92 4.78 42.72
C LEU A 153 32.26 5.74 41.60
N THR A 154 33.14 5.32 40.69
CA THR A 154 33.33 6.07 39.43
C THR A 154 32.05 6.01 38.58
N SER A 155 31.78 7.04 37.78
CA SER A 155 30.54 7.12 36.99
C SER A 155 30.34 5.89 36.08
N TRP A 156 31.42 5.27 35.60
CA TRP A 156 31.35 4.04 34.80
C TRP A 156 30.96 2.79 35.61
N GLN A 157 31.45 2.68 36.86
CA GLN A 157 31.07 1.60 37.77
C GLN A 157 29.62 1.76 38.25
N ALA A 158 29.18 2.99 38.55
CA ALA A 158 27.80 3.29 38.89
C ALA A 158 26.86 2.96 37.72
N MET A 159 27.23 3.34 36.49
CA MET A 159 26.44 3.03 35.30
C MET A 159 26.38 1.52 35.03
N LEU A 160 27.47 0.78 35.25
CA LEU A 160 27.49 -0.67 35.10
C LEU A 160 26.65 -1.37 36.18
N ALA A 161 26.70 -0.90 37.44
CA ALA A 161 25.88 -1.43 38.53
C ALA A 161 24.38 -1.17 38.32
N VAL A 162 24.01 0.05 37.91
CA VAL A 162 22.63 0.42 37.56
C VAL A 162 22.16 -0.34 36.32
N GLY A 163 23.01 -0.46 35.30
CA GLY A 163 22.70 -1.18 34.05
C GLY A 163 22.49 -2.67 34.27
N VAL A 164 23.38 -3.33 35.04
CA VAL A 164 23.27 -4.76 35.40
C VAL A 164 22.08 -5.00 36.32
N GLY A 165 21.88 -4.13 37.31
CA GLY A 165 20.67 -4.15 38.14
C GLY A 165 19.43 -4.07 37.27
N TRP A 166 19.37 -3.12 36.32
CA TRP A 166 18.20 -2.90 35.50
C TRP A 166 17.93 -4.12 34.61
N LEU A 167 18.98 -4.74 34.07
CA LEU A 167 18.90 -5.99 33.31
C LEU A 167 18.39 -7.16 34.16
N LEU A 168 18.81 -7.26 35.42
CA LEU A 168 18.33 -8.25 36.38
C LEU A 168 16.88 -8.00 36.82
N LEU A 169 16.45 -6.74 36.96
CA LEU A 169 15.05 -6.39 37.18
C LEU A 169 14.20 -6.75 35.97
N GLN A 170 14.67 -6.51 34.75
CA GLN A 170 13.99 -6.93 33.53
C GLN A 170 13.92 -8.46 33.40
N LEU A 171 15.00 -9.18 33.74
CA LEU A 171 15.02 -10.64 33.80
C LEU A 171 14.08 -11.18 34.89
N GLY A 172 14.10 -10.56 36.07
CA GLY A 172 13.24 -10.86 37.21
C GLY A 172 11.77 -10.63 36.88
N GLN A 173 11.42 -9.51 36.24
CA GLN A 173 10.07 -9.22 35.75
C GLN A 173 9.57 -10.26 34.72
N ARG A 174 10.47 -10.86 33.94
CA ARG A 174 10.14 -11.89 32.94
C ARG A 174 10.11 -13.32 33.47
N THR A 175 10.83 -13.63 34.55
CA THR A 175 10.91 -14.98 35.16
C THR A 175 10.05 -15.10 36.42
N ILE A 176 10.27 -14.24 37.43
CA ILE A 176 9.56 -14.20 38.73
C ILE A 176 8.41 -13.17 38.71
N GLY A 177 8.44 -12.21 37.79
CA GLY A 177 7.41 -11.18 37.66
C GLY A 177 6.14 -11.67 37.01
N GLN A 178 6.11 -12.84 36.35
CA GLN A 178 4.83 -13.44 35.94
C GLN A 178 3.94 -13.82 37.12
N PRO A 179 4.43 -14.51 38.17
CA PRO A 179 3.64 -14.72 39.38
C PRO A 179 3.29 -13.41 40.11
N LEU A 180 4.17 -12.41 40.15
CA LEU A 180 3.88 -11.11 40.76
C LEU A 180 2.84 -10.30 39.96
N ALA A 181 2.92 -10.31 38.63
CA ALA A 181 1.93 -9.70 37.74
C ALA A 181 0.61 -10.46 37.77
N ARG A 182 0.62 -11.79 37.96
CA ARG A 182 -0.60 -12.59 38.22
C ARG A 182 -1.19 -12.27 39.59
N LEU A 183 -0.36 -12.04 40.61
CA LEU A 183 -0.79 -11.60 41.94
C LEU A 183 -1.36 -10.18 41.89
N GLU A 184 -0.72 -9.27 41.16
CA GLU A 184 -1.20 -7.91 40.88
C GLU A 184 -2.53 -7.95 40.12
N GLN A 185 -2.64 -8.77 39.06
CA GLN A 185 -3.89 -8.98 38.33
C GLN A 185 -4.97 -9.60 39.23
N TRP A 186 -4.62 -10.56 40.08
CA TRP A 186 -5.53 -11.20 41.01
C TRP A 186 -6.04 -10.22 42.07
N LEU A 187 -5.16 -9.47 42.74
CA LEU A 187 -5.51 -8.43 43.73
C LEU A 187 -6.32 -7.27 43.10
N THR A 188 -5.96 -6.87 41.88
CA THR A 188 -6.69 -5.85 41.12
C THR A 188 -8.06 -6.36 40.70
N SER A 189 -8.18 -7.63 40.29
CA SER A 189 -9.46 -8.26 39.94
C SER A 189 -10.37 -8.50 41.15
N LEU A 190 -9.80 -8.80 42.32
CA LEU A 190 -10.52 -8.91 43.59
C LEU A 190 -11.07 -7.57 44.05
N SER A 191 -10.25 -6.51 43.98
CA SER A 191 -10.69 -5.16 44.34
C SER A 191 -11.69 -4.56 43.35
N ALA A 192 -11.53 -4.85 42.05
CA ALA A 192 -12.49 -4.55 40.98
C ALA A 192 -13.80 -5.36 41.11
N GLY A 193 -13.70 -6.58 41.64
CA GLY A 193 -14.77 -7.57 41.83
C GLY A 193 -15.27 -8.25 40.54
N HIS A 194 -14.46 -8.27 39.49
CA HIS A 194 -14.55 -9.12 38.30
C HIS A 194 -13.18 -9.14 37.58
N GLN A 195 -12.97 -10.03 36.60
CA GLN A 195 -11.70 -10.11 35.87
C GLN A 195 -11.43 -8.81 35.10
N VAL A 196 -10.29 -8.17 35.40
CA VAL A 196 -9.82 -6.94 34.76
C VAL A 196 -8.95 -7.32 33.57
N THR A 197 -9.32 -6.86 32.37
CA THR A 197 -8.57 -7.16 31.15
C THR A 197 -7.57 -6.04 30.87
N MET A 198 -6.27 -6.38 30.90
CA MET A 198 -5.17 -5.40 30.89
C MET A 198 -4.46 -5.25 29.53
N ARG A 199 -4.80 -6.07 28.53
CA ARG A 199 -4.15 -6.03 27.20
C ARG A 199 -4.95 -5.16 26.22
N PRO A 200 -4.32 -4.20 25.51
CA PRO A 200 -5.01 -3.31 24.55
C PRO A 200 -5.85 -4.06 23.52
N THR A 201 -5.34 -5.17 22.98
CA THR A 201 -6.03 -5.99 21.96
C THR A 201 -7.29 -6.68 22.50
N ASN A 202 -7.26 -7.12 23.75
CA ASN A 202 -8.42 -7.75 24.39
C ASN A 202 -9.42 -6.69 24.86
N LEU A 203 -8.95 -5.46 25.12
CA LEU A 203 -9.82 -4.34 25.43
C LEU A 203 -10.67 -4.00 24.20
N GLU A 204 -10.07 -3.79 23.01
CA GLU A 204 -10.82 -3.56 21.76
C GLU A 204 -11.91 -4.62 21.52
N TYR A 205 -11.59 -5.90 21.70
CA TYR A 205 -12.56 -7.00 21.56
C TYR A 205 -13.71 -6.97 22.57
N LEU A 206 -13.41 -6.69 23.85
CA LEU A 206 -14.44 -6.54 24.89
C LEU A 206 -15.33 -5.32 24.63
N LEU A 207 -14.76 -4.23 24.11
CA LEU A 207 -15.51 -3.07 23.68
C LEU A 207 -16.49 -3.49 22.55
N GLU A 208 -16.03 -4.21 21.53
CA GLU A 208 -16.86 -4.65 20.38
C GLU A 208 -18.08 -5.51 20.80
N GLN A 209 -17.94 -6.48 21.70
CA GLN A 209 -19.05 -7.36 22.11
C GLN A 209 -20.17 -6.65 22.89
N GLN A 210 -19.86 -5.63 23.68
CA GLN A 210 -20.85 -4.95 24.54
C GLN A 210 -21.74 -3.94 23.78
N ALA A 211 -21.42 -3.62 22.53
CA ALA A 211 -22.19 -2.69 21.69
C ALA A 211 -23.58 -3.22 21.29
N VAL A 212 -23.70 -4.52 21.12
CA VAL A 212 -24.91 -5.17 20.59
C VAL A 212 -26.05 -5.20 21.61
N GLN A 213 -25.77 -4.99 22.90
CA GLN A 213 -26.70 -5.35 23.98
C GLN A 213 -27.59 -4.20 24.50
N ASN A 214 -27.29 -2.92 24.27
CA ASN A 214 -28.04 -1.78 24.87
C ASN A 214 -28.37 -0.67 23.86
N PRO A 215 -29.59 -0.60 23.30
CA PRO A 215 -30.04 0.51 22.43
C PRO A 215 -30.54 1.74 23.23
N PRO A 216 -30.33 2.99 22.75
CA PRO A 216 -30.69 4.22 23.47
C PRO A 216 -32.15 4.69 23.28
N ARG A 217 -32.56 5.69 24.08
CA ARG A 217 -33.88 6.35 24.08
C ARG A 217 -33.77 7.82 23.65
N PHE A 218 -34.70 8.29 22.81
CA PHE A 218 -34.73 9.65 22.25
C PHE A 218 -35.52 10.65 23.10
N GLN A 219 -35.17 11.95 23.04
CA GLN A 219 -35.95 13.05 23.62
C GLN A 219 -36.96 13.58 22.60
N THR A 220 -38.25 13.67 22.94
CA THR A 220 -39.32 14.11 22.02
C THR A 220 -39.67 15.60 22.12
N ASP A 221 -39.18 16.34 23.12
CA ASP A 221 -39.83 17.61 23.55
C ASP A 221 -38.91 18.85 23.49
N VAL A 222 -38.24 19.14 22.36
CA VAL A 222 -37.37 20.34 22.23
C VAL A 222 -37.65 21.19 20.97
N ILE A 223 -38.84 21.08 20.38
CA ILE A 223 -39.16 21.84 19.15
C ILE A 223 -39.48 23.32 19.42
N ASP A 224 -39.81 23.73 20.67
CA ASP A 224 -40.35 25.07 20.92
C ASP A 224 -39.37 26.13 21.50
N GLU A 225 -38.17 25.77 21.98
CA GLU A 225 -37.30 26.74 22.69
C GLU A 225 -36.23 27.45 21.83
N VAL A 226 -36.02 27.04 20.57
CA VAL A 226 -34.98 27.65 19.71
C VAL A 226 -35.44 28.97 19.06
N GLY A 227 -36.74 29.30 19.13
CA GLY A 227 -37.35 30.42 18.40
C GLY A 227 -37.42 31.77 19.10
N ASN A 228 -37.09 31.91 20.40
CA ASN A 228 -37.34 33.16 21.13
C ASN A 228 -36.17 33.64 22.00
N GLN A 229 -35.20 34.32 21.37
CA GLN A 229 -34.41 35.35 22.05
C GLN A 229 -34.19 36.56 21.13
N ALA A 230 -35.14 37.50 21.17
CA ALA A 230 -34.96 38.86 20.69
C ALA A 230 -35.49 39.87 21.72
N ALA A 231 -34.59 40.69 22.28
CA ALA A 231 -34.71 42.16 22.44
C ALA A 231 -33.81 42.67 23.60
N PRO A 232 -32.98 43.71 23.38
CA PRO A 232 -32.23 44.36 24.45
C PRO A 232 -33.13 45.35 25.21
N GLY A 233 -33.43 45.05 26.47
CA GLY A 233 -34.09 45.97 27.39
C GLY A 233 -33.16 47.10 27.82
N GLN A 234 -33.52 48.34 27.48
CA GLN A 234 -32.89 49.57 27.96
C GLN A 234 -33.03 49.71 29.49
N SER A 235 -31.98 50.16 30.18
CA SER A 235 -32.10 50.78 31.50
C SER A 235 -30.99 51.82 31.73
N PRO A 236 -31.16 52.77 32.68
CA PRO A 236 -30.81 54.17 32.47
C PRO A 236 -29.39 54.57 32.89
N THR A 237 -28.92 55.64 32.23
CA THR A 237 -27.86 56.60 32.59
C THR A 237 -27.48 56.64 34.08
N SER A 238 -26.18 56.40 34.38
CA SER A 238 -25.61 56.68 35.71
C SER A 238 -24.51 57.76 35.64
N ARG A 239 -24.83 58.94 36.16
CA ARG A 239 -23.90 60.03 36.52
C ARG A 239 -23.07 59.68 37.76
N ARG A 240 -22.28 58.60 37.73
CA ARG A 240 -21.42 58.19 38.88
C ARG A 240 -19.91 58.16 38.59
N LEU A 241 -19.46 58.66 37.44
CA LEU A 241 -18.04 58.68 37.08
C LEU A 241 -17.26 59.88 37.66
N TYR A 242 -17.91 61.01 37.93
CA TYR A 242 -17.24 62.24 38.39
C TYR A 242 -16.88 62.28 39.89
N ARG A 243 -17.43 61.38 40.73
CA ARG A 243 -17.10 61.31 42.16
C ARG A 243 -15.78 60.56 42.44
N TYR A 244 -15.37 59.63 41.59
CA TYR A 244 -14.13 58.86 41.77
C TYR A 244 -12.90 59.58 41.21
N LEU A 245 -13.06 60.39 40.15
CA LEU A 245 -11.99 61.22 39.61
C LEU A 245 -11.59 62.38 40.55
N ALA A 246 -12.55 62.92 41.32
CA ALA A 246 -12.26 63.96 42.33
C ALA A 246 -11.51 63.41 43.56
N ILE A 247 -11.76 62.16 43.95
CA ILE A 247 -11.04 61.50 45.06
C ILE A 247 -9.63 61.11 44.61
N ALA A 248 -9.47 60.60 43.39
CA ALA A 248 -8.16 60.25 42.84
C ALA A 248 -7.22 61.48 42.69
N PHE A 249 -7.75 62.65 42.30
CA PHE A 249 -6.96 63.88 42.16
C PHE A 249 -6.51 64.46 43.53
N VAL A 250 -7.37 64.37 44.56
CA VAL A 250 -7.03 64.80 45.93
C VAL A 250 -6.05 63.82 46.60
N SER A 251 -6.18 62.51 46.34
CA SER A 251 -5.21 61.50 46.80
C SER A 251 -3.84 61.62 46.13
N PHE A 252 -3.79 62.00 44.85
CA PHE A 252 -2.54 62.24 44.13
C PHE A 252 -1.79 63.48 44.64
N LEU A 253 -2.53 64.55 45.02
CA LEU A 253 -1.94 65.75 45.61
C LEU A 253 -1.40 65.52 47.04
N ILE A 254 -2.02 64.62 47.82
CA ILE A 254 -1.58 64.28 49.19
C ILE A 254 -0.37 63.33 49.15
N VAL A 255 -0.27 62.45 48.16
CA VAL A 255 0.90 61.56 47.98
C VAL A 255 2.11 62.31 47.43
N GLY A 256 1.93 63.39 46.66
CA GLY A 256 3.02 64.24 46.18
C GLY A 256 3.72 65.09 47.26
N VAL A 257 3.13 65.27 48.44
CA VAL A 257 3.71 66.09 49.53
C VAL A 257 4.46 65.25 50.59
N ILE A 258 4.31 63.92 50.60
CA ILE A 258 4.90 63.03 51.62
C ILE A 258 6.02 62.12 51.03
N THR A 259 6.74 62.59 50.01
CA THR A 259 7.89 61.86 49.42
C THR A 259 9.26 62.39 49.87
N THR A 260 9.38 62.87 51.12
CA THR A 260 10.69 63.18 51.74
C THR A 260 10.91 62.41 53.04
N SER A 261 10.88 61.07 52.99
CA SER A 261 11.64 60.25 53.94
C SER A 261 11.88 58.82 53.42
N GLN A 262 13.05 58.25 53.75
CA GLN A 262 13.49 56.92 53.28
C GLN A 262 12.57 55.74 53.67
N ARG A 263 11.59 55.93 54.57
CA ARG A 263 10.60 54.89 54.93
C ARG A 263 9.48 54.70 53.92
N GLY A 264 9.15 55.70 53.11
CA GLY A 264 8.09 55.61 52.10
C GLY A 264 8.44 54.65 50.95
N PHE A 265 9.72 54.61 50.57
CA PHE A 265 10.22 53.76 49.47
C PHE A 265 10.17 52.27 49.81
N GLN A 266 10.45 51.87 51.06
CA GLN A 266 10.40 50.46 51.48
C GLN A 266 8.97 49.91 51.57
N LEU A 267 8.00 50.73 51.97
CA LEU A 267 6.58 50.36 51.97
C LEU A 267 6.03 50.25 50.54
N TRP A 268 6.46 51.13 49.64
CA TRP A 268 6.11 51.05 48.22
C TRP A 268 6.71 49.82 47.54
N PHE A 269 7.97 49.50 47.83
CA PHE A 269 8.64 48.32 47.28
C PHE A 269 8.05 47.00 47.81
N ARG A 270 7.66 46.94 49.09
CA ARG A 270 6.94 45.79 49.64
C ARG A 270 5.52 45.66 49.08
N ALA A 271 4.78 46.75 48.94
CA ALA A 271 3.47 46.71 48.29
C ALA A 271 3.59 46.28 46.82
N LEU A 272 4.65 46.69 46.10
CA LEU A 272 4.92 46.24 44.74
C LEU A 272 5.32 44.76 44.70
N ASP A 273 6.18 44.29 45.62
CA ASP A 273 6.60 42.88 45.74
C ASP A 273 5.41 41.97 46.11
N ASP A 274 4.56 42.39 47.05
CA ASP A 274 3.33 41.69 47.43
C ASP A 274 2.29 41.68 46.31
N THR A 275 2.19 42.77 45.53
CA THR A 275 1.28 42.84 44.37
C THR A 275 1.80 41.97 43.22
N VAL A 276 3.11 41.97 42.95
CA VAL A 276 3.73 41.10 41.94
C VAL A 276 3.63 39.64 42.36
N ARG A 277 3.88 39.30 43.64
CA ARG A 277 3.63 37.96 44.19
C ARG A 277 2.17 37.56 44.07
N LEU A 278 1.23 38.43 44.41
CA LEU A 278 -0.20 38.14 44.25
C LEU A 278 -0.58 37.91 42.78
N VAL A 279 -0.02 38.70 41.84
CA VAL A 279 -0.22 38.48 40.41
C VAL A 279 0.38 37.15 39.97
N ILE A 280 1.57 36.79 40.45
CA ILE A 280 2.21 35.48 40.19
C ILE A 280 1.35 34.36 40.79
N ASP A 281 0.92 34.47 42.04
CA ASP A 281 0.10 33.48 42.75
C ASP A 281 -1.25 33.29 42.06
N LEU A 282 -1.93 34.38 41.67
CA LEU A 282 -3.18 34.33 40.90
C LEU A 282 -2.96 33.76 39.49
N THR A 283 -1.81 34.02 38.87
CA THR A 283 -1.44 33.42 37.57
C THR A 283 -1.18 31.92 37.72
N VAL A 284 -0.49 31.51 38.79
CA VAL A 284 -0.24 30.09 39.12
C VAL A 284 -1.54 29.38 39.46
N LEU A 285 -2.41 29.98 40.28
CA LEU A 285 -3.75 29.48 40.58
C LEU A 285 -4.63 29.39 39.33
N GLY A 286 -4.55 30.38 38.43
CA GLY A 286 -5.24 30.37 37.14
C GLY A 286 -4.74 29.25 36.22
N LEU A 287 -3.43 29.07 36.10
CA LEU A 287 -2.80 27.96 35.38
C LEU A 287 -3.18 26.61 35.98
N LEU A 288 -3.19 26.50 37.31
CA LEU A 288 -3.63 25.29 38.02
C LEU A 288 -5.11 24.99 37.74
N GLY A 289 -5.97 26.02 37.74
CA GLY A 289 -7.39 25.90 37.38
C GLY A 289 -7.60 25.42 35.94
N VAL A 290 -6.79 25.93 35.00
CA VAL A 290 -6.79 25.46 33.60
C VAL A 290 -6.32 24.01 33.50
N VAL A 291 -5.25 23.61 34.20
CA VAL A 291 -4.77 22.22 34.26
C VAL A 291 -5.83 21.29 34.85
N VAL A 292 -6.53 21.71 35.90
CA VAL A 292 -7.65 20.93 36.47
C VAL A 292 -8.78 20.78 35.45
N ALA A 293 -9.22 21.87 34.80
CA ALA A 293 -10.26 21.82 33.77
C ALA A 293 -9.88 20.91 32.58
N ILE A 294 -8.60 20.95 32.17
CA ILE A 294 -8.02 20.04 31.17
C ILE A 294 -8.12 18.58 31.63
N LEU A 295 -7.68 18.27 32.85
CA LEU A 295 -7.69 16.92 33.41
C LEU A 295 -9.11 16.39 33.63
N MET A 296 -10.11 17.25 33.74
CA MET A 296 -11.52 16.85 33.81
C MET A 296 -12.10 16.43 32.45
N THR A 297 -11.48 16.82 31.32
CA THR A 297 -12.01 16.52 29.98
C THR A 297 -12.08 15.02 29.69
N PRO A 298 -11.03 14.21 29.94
CA PRO A 298 -11.11 12.77 29.76
C PRO A 298 -12.10 12.09 30.69
N LEU A 299 -12.33 12.65 31.89
CA LEU A 299 -13.23 12.05 32.87
C LEU A 299 -14.69 12.03 32.40
N GLU A 300 -15.11 12.97 31.56
CA GLU A 300 -16.46 12.98 30.98
C GLU A 300 -16.71 11.69 30.17
N SER A 301 -15.87 11.46 29.15
CA SER A 301 -15.98 10.30 28.26
C SER A 301 -15.69 8.98 28.98
N LEU A 302 -14.74 8.98 29.91
CA LEU A 302 -14.42 7.79 30.71
C LEU A 302 -15.54 7.42 31.70
N SER A 303 -16.18 8.42 32.33
CA SER A 303 -17.29 8.16 33.26
C SER A 303 -18.56 7.75 32.52
N TRP A 304 -18.81 8.32 31.33
CA TRP A 304 -19.86 7.84 30.42
C TRP A 304 -19.63 6.37 30.08
N TRP A 305 -18.42 6.02 29.65
CA TRP A 305 -18.06 4.63 29.34
C TRP A 305 -18.21 3.70 30.54
N ALA A 306 -17.81 4.14 31.73
CA ALA A 306 -17.93 3.36 32.96
C ALA A 306 -19.37 3.19 33.46
N GLY A 307 -20.35 3.85 32.81
CA GLY A 307 -21.76 3.81 33.19
C GLY A 307 -22.07 4.61 34.46
N TRP A 308 -21.18 5.53 34.88
CA TRP A 308 -21.37 6.32 36.09
C TRP A 308 -22.42 7.42 35.93
N GLN A 309 -22.74 7.79 34.68
CA GLN A 309 -23.60 8.93 34.36
C GLN A 309 -25.05 8.58 33.99
N GLY A 310 -25.42 7.29 33.98
CA GLY A 310 -26.75 6.80 33.58
C GLY A 310 -27.06 7.00 32.09
N ASP A 311 -28.21 6.49 31.64
CA ASP A 311 -28.70 6.73 30.27
C ASP A 311 -29.27 8.14 30.17
N ARG A 312 -28.78 8.94 29.22
CA ARG A 312 -29.29 10.29 28.94
C ARG A 312 -29.95 10.34 27.56
N PRO A 313 -31.04 11.11 27.42
CA PRO A 313 -31.66 11.32 26.12
C PRO A 313 -30.72 12.10 25.19
N LEU A 314 -30.67 11.69 23.92
CA LEU A 314 -29.82 12.27 22.88
C LEU A 314 -30.55 13.38 22.11
N ASN A 315 -29.86 14.48 21.80
CA ASN A 315 -30.29 15.42 20.76
C ASN A 315 -29.83 14.91 19.38
N PRO A 316 -30.75 14.60 18.44
CA PRO A 316 -30.42 14.01 17.14
C PRO A 316 -29.81 15.01 16.14
N GLY A 317 -29.74 16.30 16.46
CA GLY A 317 -29.36 17.34 15.52
C GLY A 317 -30.55 17.85 14.69
N ILE A 318 -30.26 18.66 13.68
CA ILE A 318 -31.24 19.35 12.83
C ILE A 318 -30.86 19.12 11.37
N ALA A 319 -31.82 18.64 10.58
CA ALA A 319 -31.69 18.60 9.13
C ALA A 319 -31.76 20.02 8.56
N VAL A 320 -30.79 20.42 7.72
CA VAL A 320 -30.76 21.78 7.15
C VAL A 320 -31.90 21.99 6.15
N ARG A 321 -32.36 20.92 5.50
CA ARG A 321 -33.60 20.84 4.71
C ARG A 321 -34.34 19.54 5.06
N HIS A 322 -35.65 19.60 5.26
CA HIS A 322 -36.46 18.43 5.62
C HIS A 322 -36.84 17.57 4.38
N PRO A 323 -36.83 16.23 4.48
CA PRO A 323 -37.25 15.32 3.41
C PRO A 323 -38.71 15.49 2.97
N ASP A 324 -39.57 16.05 3.83
CA ASP A 324 -41.02 16.23 3.58
C ASP A 324 -41.35 17.10 2.35
N GLN A 325 -40.35 17.60 1.63
CA GLN A 325 -40.48 18.37 0.40
C GLN A 325 -40.25 17.55 -0.88
N THR A 326 -39.90 16.26 -0.81
CA THR A 326 -39.67 15.41 -2.00
C THR A 326 -40.10 13.95 -1.83
N ASP A 327 -40.81 13.40 -2.82
CA ASP A 327 -41.15 11.96 -2.96
C ASP A 327 -39.92 11.07 -3.33
N GLU A 328 -38.70 11.61 -3.31
CA GLU A 328 -37.48 10.89 -3.73
C GLU A 328 -36.73 10.27 -2.55
N ASP A 329 -36.23 9.04 -2.72
CA ASP A 329 -35.39 8.37 -1.74
C ASP A 329 -34.06 9.11 -1.52
N VAL A 330 -33.62 9.21 -0.26
CA VAL A 330 -32.35 9.85 0.10
C VAL A 330 -31.18 9.02 -0.45
N VAL A 331 -30.41 9.60 -1.38
CA VAL A 331 -29.28 8.93 -2.05
C VAL A 331 -27.95 9.10 -1.30
N ARG A 332 -27.88 10.00 -0.31
CA ARG A 332 -26.69 10.24 0.52
C ARG A 332 -27.03 10.99 1.80
N TYR A 333 -26.38 10.61 2.90
CA TYR A 333 -26.43 11.32 4.18
C TYR A 333 -25.12 12.05 4.44
N VAL A 334 -25.20 13.31 4.87
CA VAL A 334 -24.05 14.17 5.15
C VAL A 334 -24.15 14.71 6.57
N THR A 335 -23.09 14.59 7.37
CA THR A 335 -23.04 15.15 8.73
C THR A 335 -21.84 16.07 8.90
N TYR A 336 -22.07 17.25 9.47
CA TYR A 336 -21.03 18.26 9.71
C TYR A 336 -20.50 18.23 11.16
N LEU A 337 -19.16 18.24 11.30
CA LEU A 337 -18.43 18.25 12.57
C LEU A 337 -17.47 19.45 12.61
N ASP A 338 -17.74 20.39 13.52
CA ASP A 338 -17.07 21.68 13.55
C ASP A 338 -15.71 21.68 14.30
N GLY A 339 -15.01 22.81 14.18
CA GLY A 339 -13.72 23.06 14.84
C GLY A 339 -13.82 23.24 16.35
N ILE A 340 -12.65 23.40 16.99
CA ILE A 340 -12.47 23.39 18.46
C ILE A 340 -13.18 24.53 19.20
N ASN A 341 -13.75 25.51 18.50
CA ASN A 341 -14.49 26.62 19.11
C ASN A 341 -15.93 26.22 19.52
N GLN A 342 -16.43 25.06 19.08
CA GLN A 342 -17.80 24.65 19.31
C GLN A 342 -18.03 24.17 20.77
N GLY A 343 -18.90 24.88 21.49
CA GLY A 343 -19.33 24.52 22.86
C GLY A 343 -20.85 24.45 23.04
N THR A 344 -21.62 24.85 22.02
CA THR A 344 -23.09 24.83 21.96
C THR A 344 -23.55 24.24 20.62
N TYR A 345 -24.87 24.08 20.41
CA TYR A 345 -25.40 23.61 19.12
C TYR A 345 -25.27 24.62 17.98
N GLY A 346 -25.10 25.91 18.30
CA GLY A 346 -24.96 26.98 17.29
C GLY A 346 -23.54 27.07 16.75
N TYR A 347 -23.43 27.46 15.48
CA TYR A 347 -22.14 27.62 14.81
C TYR A 347 -21.71 29.09 14.70
N LEU A 348 -20.43 29.32 14.40
CA LEU A 348 -19.94 30.66 14.05
C LEU A 348 -20.61 31.15 12.75
N PRO A 349 -20.78 32.47 12.54
CA PRO A 349 -21.47 33.01 11.35
C PRO A 349 -20.84 32.61 10.01
N GLU A 350 -19.55 32.34 9.97
CA GLU A 350 -18.85 31.82 8.78
C GLU A 350 -19.20 30.36 8.47
N VAL A 351 -19.39 29.53 9.51
CA VAL A 351 -19.77 28.13 9.39
C VAL A 351 -21.25 27.99 9.04
N GLU A 352 -22.15 28.76 9.66
CA GLU A 352 -23.58 28.75 9.30
C GLU A 352 -23.77 29.08 7.82
N ARG A 353 -23.11 30.15 7.32
CA ARG A 353 -23.17 30.52 5.91
C ARG A 353 -22.65 29.43 4.98
N PHE A 354 -21.59 28.72 5.37
CA PHE A 354 -21.10 27.56 4.63
C PHE A 354 -22.15 26.45 4.55
N LEU A 355 -22.79 26.10 5.66
CA LEU A 355 -23.81 25.04 5.70
C LEU A 355 -25.07 25.43 4.91
N GLU A 356 -25.49 26.69 4.97
CA GLU A 356 -26.60 27.23 4.18
C GLU A 356 -26.31 27.16 2.68
N GLN A 357 -25.17 27.70 2.24
CA GLN A 357 -24.78 27.66 0.81
C GLN A 357 -24.53 26.24 0.31
N LEU A 358 -23.99 25.35 1.15
CA LEU A 358 -23.83 23.95 0.82
C LEU A 358 -25.20 23.25 0.66
N ALA A 359 -26.15 23.49 1.56
CA ALA A 359 -27.49 22.94 1.44
C ALA A 359 -28.25 23.49 0.22
N GLU A 360 -28.04 24.75 -0.14
CA GLU A 360 -28.57 25.33 -1.39
C GLU A 360 -27.99 24.70 -2.64
N ALA A 361 -26.69 24.37 -2.59
CA ALA A 361 -25.95 23.77 -3.69
C ALA A 361 -26.24 22.28 -3.92
N LEU A 362 -26.76 21.57 -2.91
CA LEU A 362 -27.08 20.15 -2.95
C LEU A 362 -28.52 19.89 -3.43
N PRO A 363 -28.75 18.79 -4.17
CA PRO A 363 -30.10 18.38 -4.55
C PRO A 363 -30.91 17.92 -3.32
N PRO A 364 -32.25 17.97 -3.38
CA PRO A 364 -33.11 17.66 -2.23
C PRO A 364 -32.93 16.24 -1.64
N ASN A 365 -32.54 15.27 -2.47
CA ASN A 365 -32.31 13.87 -2.08
C ASN A 365 -30.94 13.62 -1.42
N VAL A 366 -30.16 14.67 -1.12
CA VAL A 366 -28.95 14.60 -0.29
C VAL A 366 -29.20 15.29 1.05
N LEU A 367 -29.26 14.52 2.14
CA LEU A 367 -29.64 15.03 3.45
C LEU A 367 -28.44 15.52 4.24
N LEU A 368 -28.38 16.82 4.54
CA LEU A 368 -27.36 17.44 5.39
C LEU A 368 -27.87 17.65 6.82
N VAL A 369 -27.18 17.06 7.80
CA VAL A 369 -27.46 17.16 9.24
C VAL A 369 -26.42 18.04 9.93
N LYS A 370 -26.90 19.03 10.70
CA LYS A 370 -26.11 19.92 11.55
C LYS A 370 -26.55 19.82 13.02
N GLY A 371 -25.88 20.52 13.94
CA GLY A 371 -26.17 20.50 15.38
C GLY A 371 -25.51 19.37 16.17
N ILE A 372 -24.47 18.74 15.62
CA ILE A 372 -23.66 17.73 16.31
C ILE A 372 -22.43 18.41 16.93
N ILE A 373 -22.19 18.17 18.23
CA ILE A 373 -21.01 18.62 18.97
C ILE A 373 -20.01 17.46 18.99
N PRO A 374 -18.97 17.46 18.12
CA PRO A 374 -18.10 16.31 17.93
C PRO A 374 -17.27 15.98 19.18
N TYR A 375 -17.12 16.94 20.09
CA TYR A 375 -16.33 16.79 21.30
C TYR A 375 -17.14 16.27 22.50
N SER A 376 -18.41 15.89 22.34
CA SER A 376 -19.26 15.31 23.39
C SER A 376 -19.73 13.91 23.02
N VAL A 377 -19.63 12.96 23.95
CA VAL A 377 -20.08 11.56 23.76
C VAL A 377 -21.60 11.39 23.93
N SER A 378 -22.30 12.45 24.36
CA SER A 378 -23.76 12.49 24.55
C SER A 378 -24.42 13.62 23.77
N ASN A 379 -23.67 14.29 22.88
CA ASN A 379 -24.11 15.50 22.18
C ASN A 379 -24.69 16.58 23.11
N THR A 380 -24.14 16.73 24.32
CA THR A 380 -24.66 17.68 25.32
C THR A 380 -23.82 18.96 25.39
N GLN A 381 -24.47 20.10 25.59
CA GLN A 381 -23.78 21.38 25.80
C GLN A 381 -23.03 21.41 27.14
N LEU A 382 -21.95 22.20 27.22
CA LEU A 382 -21.09 22.28 28.40
C LEU A 382 -21.81 22.74 29.68
N THR A 383 -22.83 23.61 29.53
CA THR A 383 -23.60 24.21 30.63
C THR A 383 -24.81 23.39 31.06
N ALA A 384 -25.18 22.36 30.31
CA ALA A 384 -26.39 21.57 30.52
C ALA A 384 -26.08 20.20 31.16
N ASP A 385 -26.88 19.83 32.17
CA ASP A 385 -27.07 18.50 32.77
C ASP A 385 -25.89 17.51 32.71
N ASN A 386 -24.72 17.93 33.22
CA ASN A 386 -23.56 17.07 33.44
C ASN A 386 -22.96 17.30 34.86
N PRO A 387 -22.21 16.32 35.45
CA PRO A 387 -21.72 16.41 36.82
C PRO A 387 -20.78 17.59 37.09
N PHE A 388 -20.20 18.15 36.03
CA PHE A 388 -19.26 19.27 36.06
C PHE A 388 -19.84 20.56 35.49
N ALA A 389 -21.14 20.61 35.19
CA ALA A 389 -21.81 21.77 34.61
C ALA A 389 -21.73 22.99 35.55
N TRP A 390 -21.54 22.77 36.85
CA TRP A 390 -21.30 23.85 37.82
C TRP A 390 -19.98 24.59 37.57
N VAL A 391 -18.93 23.90 37.12
CA VAL A 391 -17.64 24.51 36.75
C VAL A 391 -17.83 25.41 35.55
N TRP A 392 -18.50 24.91 34.51
CA TRP A 392 -18.76 25.66 33.28
C TRP A 392 -19.72 26.82 33.49
N ARG A 393 -20.75 26.66 34.33
CA ARG A 393 -21.62 27.77 34.76
C ARG A 393 -20.87 28.84 35.55
N TRP A 394 -19.93 28.44 36.40
CA TRP A 394 -19.05 29.37 37.13
C TRP A 394 -18.11 30.13 36.18
N VAL A 395 -17.53 29.41 35.21
CA VAL A 395 -16.69 29.99 34.14
C VAL A 395 -17.50 30.97 33.27
N ASP A 396 -18.73 30.65 32.90
CA ASP A 396 -19.61 31.56 32.15
C ASP A 396 -20.09 32.76 32.99
N ALA A 397 -20.34 32.60 34.29
CA ALA A 397 -20.69 33.72 35.17
C ALA A 397 -19.56 34.77 35.27
N PHE A 398 -18.29 34.33 35.21
CA PHE A 398 -17.11 35.22 35.23
C PHE A 398 -16.87 35.97 33.91
N LYS A 399 -17.43 35.51 32.76
CA LYS A 399 -17.36 36.27 31.48
C LYS A 399 -17.95 37.67 31.58
N SER A 400 -18.92 37.89 32.47
CA SER A 400 -19.61 39.17 32.60
C SER A 400 -18.89 40.22 33.46
N THR A 401 -17.86 39.83 34.22
CA THR A 401 -17.31 40.66 35.32
C THR A 401 -15.84 41.08 35.14
N VAL A 402 -15.04 40.39 34.32
CA VAL A 402 -13.63 40.73 34.07
C VAL A 402 -13.32 40.65 32.57
N PRO A 403 -13.24 41.79 31.84
CA PRO A 403 -13.07 41.82 30.38
C PRO A 403 -11.71 41.32 29.84
N VAL A 404 -10.76 40.97 30.72
CA VAL A 404 -9.33 40.81 30.37
C VAL A 404 -8.88 39.35 30.23
N VAL A 405 -9.67 38.37 30.67
CA VAL A 405 -9.33 36.93 30.51
C VAL A 405 -10.19 36.31 29.40
N PRO A 406 -9.61 35.83 28.28
CA PRO A 406 -10.36 35.25 27.18
C PRO A 406 -10.85 33.85 27.54
N ILE A 407 -11.99 33.75 28.23
CA ILE A 407 -12.58 32.48 28.69
C ILE A 407 -12.92 31.51 27.54
N GLY A 408 -13.13 32.01 26.30
CA GLY A 408 -13.25 31.17 25.11
C GLY A 408 -12.02 30.29 24.84
N PHE A 409 -10.84 30.69 25.33
CA PHE A 409 -9.61 29.89 25.26
C PHE A 409 -9.71 28.57 26.05
N VAL A 410 -10.48 28.53 27.14
CA VAL A 410 -10.64 27.33 27.97
C VAL A 410 -11.44 26.24 27.24
N VAL A 411 -12.50 26.62 26.51
CA VAL A 411 -13.28 25.70 25.67
C VAL A 411 -12.41 25.15 24.53
N ASN A 412 -11.62 26.00 23.89
CA ASN A 412 -10.70 25.59 22.83
C ASN A 412 -9.66 24.59 23.33
N ILE A 413 -9.06 24.87 24.48
CA ILE A 413 -8.12 23.94 25.14
C ILE A 413 -8.81 22.60 25.40
N ARG A 414 -10.01 22.60 26.01
CA ARG A 414 -10.77 21.36 26.28
C ARG A 414 -11.01 20.56 25.00
N ASN A 415 -11.44 21.21 23.92
CA ASN A 415 -11.69 20.55 22.64
C ASN A 415 -10.39 20.06 21.96
N ILE A 416 -9.26 20.78 22.10
CA ILE A 416 -7.94 20.27 21.68
C ILE A 416 -7.60 18.98 22.42
N PHE A 417 -7.89 18.89 23.71
CA PHE A 417 -7.70 17.66 24.47
C PHE A 417 -8.62 16.53 23.99
N ALA A 418 -9.86 16.82 23.61
CA ALA A 418 -10.76 15.84 23.00
C ALA A 418 -10.22 15.32 21.64
N VAL A 419 -9.62 16.19 20.81
CA VAL A 419 -8.91 15.79 19.57
C VAL A 419 -7.71 14.89 19.89
N MET A 420 -6.91 15.23 20.90
CA MET A 420 -5.79 14.40 21.36
C MET A 420 -6.26 13.05 21.92
N MET A 421 -7.40 13.02 22.62
CA MET A 421 -8.04 11.78 23.07
C MET A 421 -8.47 10.92 21.90
N SER A 422 -9.13 11.49 20.90
CA SER A 422 -9.50 10.79 19.66
C SER A 422 -8.30 10.14 18.98
N ALA A 423 -7.14 10.82 18.99
CA ALA A 423 -5.89 10.36 18.38
C ALA A 423 -5.09 9.34 19.24
N ASP A 424 -5.28 9.31 20.55
CA ASP A 424 -4.56 8.43 21.49
C ASP A 424 -5.14 7.01 21.46
N ALA A 425 -4.29 5.98 21.38
CA ALA A 425 -4.72 4.58 21.34
C ALA A 425 -5.46 4.10 22.61
N ARG A 426 -5.24 4.75 23.76
CA ARG A 426 -5.85 4.42 25.05
C ARG A 426 -7.25 5.04 25.18
N TYR A 427 -7.38 6.33 24.84
CA TYR A 427 -8.63 7.10 24.99
C TYR A 427 -9.52 7.04 23.74
N GLY A 428 -8.91 6.96 22.56
CA GLY A 428 -9.55 7.07 21.27
C GLY A 428 -10.69 6.07 21.06
N PRO A 429 -10.52 4.77 21.36
CA PRO A 429 -11.61 3.81 21.19
C PRO A 429 -12.89 4.17 21.95
N ILE A 430 -12.76 4.75 23.15
CA ILE A 430 -13.90 5.18 23.96
C ILE A 430 -14.51 6.47 23.39
N GLN A 431 -13.68 7.49 23.15
CA GLN A 431 -14.14 8.79 22.64
C GLN A 431 -14.78 8.68 21.25
N ASN A 432 -14.09 8.01 20.33
CA ASN A 432 -14.49 7.89 18.93
C ASN A 432 -15.76 7.05 18.78
N ARG A 433 -15.91 6.01 19.61
CA ARG A 433 -17.15 5.25 19.63
C ARG A 433 -18.32 6.04 20.22
N GLY A 434 -18.09 6.81 21.28
CA GLY A 434 -19.13 7.68 21.83
C GLY A 434 -19.65 8.66 20.79
N LEU A 435 -18.75 9.29 20.03
CA LEU A 435 -19.16 10.13 18.90
C LEU A 435 -19.82 9.32 17.76
N ALA A 436 -19.31 8.15 17.41
CA ALA A 436 -19.92 7.30 16.39
C ALA A 436 -21.35 6.88 16.76
N GLN A 437 -21.63 6.65 18.05
CA GLN A 437 -22.97 6.38 18.55
C GLN A 437 -23.91 7.57 18.32
N VAL A 438 -23.46 8.79 18.68
CA VAL A 438 -24.21 10.03 18.42
C VAL A 438 -24.54 10.18 16.93
N LEU A 439 -23.55 9.92 16.05
CA LEU A 439 -23.73 10.01 14.61
C LEU A 439 -24.69 8.94 14.08
N TYR A 440 -24.55 7.70 14.54
CA TYR A 440 -25.44 6.60 14.18
C TYR A 440 -26.88 6.91 14.58
N ASP A 441 -27.11 7.31 15.84
CA ASP A 441 -28.45 7.60 16.36
C ASP A 441 -29.09 8.79 15.62
N SER A 442 -28.30 9.82 15.30
CA SER A 442 -28.72 10.94 14.45
C SER A 442 -29.12 10.47 13.04
N LEU A 443 -28.32 9.60 12.41
CA LEU A 443 -28.64 9.04 11.09
C LEU A 443 -29.93 8.21 11.11
N ILE A 444 -30.11 7.34 12.10
CA ILE A 444 -31.33 6.53 12.26
C ILE A 444 -32.55 7.42 12.48
N TYR A 445 -32.42 8.45 13.33
CA TYR A 445 -33.50 9.43 13.55
C TYR A 445 -33.92 10.13 12.26
N HIS A 446 -32.96 10.42 11.39
CA HIS A 446 -33.19 11.01 10.07
C HIS A 446 -33.50 9.99 8.95
N GLY A 447 -33.82 8.75 9.29
CA GLY A 447 -34.35 7.75 8.36
C GLY A 447 -33.31 6.85 7.68
N TYR A 448 -32.04 6.90 8.09
CA TYR A 448 -31.02 5.99 7.54
C TYR A 448 -31.35 4.53 7.89
N GLN A 449 -31.27 3.64 6.91
CA GLN A 449 -31.47 2.21 7.11
C GLN A 449 -30.13 1.46 7.12
N PRO A 450 -29.72 0.80 8.24
CA PRO A 450 -28.53 -0.05 8.27
C PRO A 450 -28.58 -1.16 7.21
N GLY A 451 -27.45 -1.39 6.52
CA GLY A 451 -27.37 -2.37 5.43
C GLY A 451 -27.95 -1.90 4.08
N SER A 452 -28.49 -0.68 3.98
CA SER A 452 -28.98 -0.12 2.71
C SER A 452 -27.88 0.12 1.67
N GLY A 453 -26.63 0.28 2.11
CA GLY A 453 -25.50 0.66 1.26
C GLY A 453 -25.50 2.14 0.85
N THR A 454 -26.44 2.95 1.32
CA THR A 454 -26.50 4.39 1.04
C THR A 454 -25.26 5.10 1.61
N PRO A 455 -24.49 5.85 0.80
CA PRO A 455 -23.26 6.48 1.27
C PRO A 455 -23.46 7.50 2.40
N ILE A 456 -22.53 7.49 3.36
CA ILE A 456 -22.45 8.47 4.46
C ILE A 456 -21.22 9.35 4.25
N SER A 457 -21.37 10.66 4.37
CA SER A 457 -20.27 11.63 4.25
C SER A 457 -20.10 12.45 5.52
N LEU A 458 -18.90 12.43 6.09
CA LEU A 458 -18.56 13.24 7.26
C LEU A 458 -17.74 14.45 6.80
N ILE A 459 -18.25 15.65 7.05
CA ILE A 459 -17.53 16.90 6.78
C ILE A 459 -16.93 17.40 8.09
N GLY A 460 -15.61 17.44 8.18
CA GLY A 460 -14.90 17.82 9.41
C GLY A 460 -14.04 19.07 9.22
N PHE A 461 -14.29 20.13 9.99
CA PHE A 461 -13.46 21.34 10.00
C PHE A 461 -12.44 21.31 11.15
N SER A 462 -11.16 21.62 10.87
CA SER A 462 -10.10 21.71 11.90
C SER A 462 -10.01 20.42 12.75
N GLY A 463 -10.22 20.50 14.08
CA GLY A 463 -10.30 19.34 14.97
C GLY A 463 -11.39 18.32 14.59
N GLY A 464 -12.49 18.76 13.98
CA GLY A 464 -13.57 17.91 13.47
C GLY A 464 -13.11 16.91 12.41
N GLY A 465 -11.99 17.17 11.71
CA GLY A 465 -11.36 16.23 10.79
C GLY A 465 -10.85 14.96 11.50
N GLN A 466 -10.16 15.11 12.65
CA GLN A 466 -9.74 13.96 13.46
C GLN A 466 -10.94 13.23 14.07
N MET A 467 -11.96 13.98 14.52
CA MET A 467 -13.16 13.38 15.09
C MET A 467 -13.92 12.54 14.05
N SER A 468 -14.04 13.05 12.81
CA SER A 468 -14.60 12.33 11.66
C SER A 468 -13.84 11.02 11.42
N MET A 469 -12.51 11.12 11.26
CA MET A 469 -11.64 9.96 11.05
C MET A 469 -11.64 8.96 12.21
N GLY A 470 -11.85 9.43 13.43
CA GLY A 470 -12.00 8.59 14.62
C GLY A 470 -13.20 7.64 14.51
N CYS A 471 -14.32 8.13 13.98
CA CYS A 471 -15.61 7.44 14.00
C CYS A 471 -15.81 6.45 12.86
N VAL A 472 -15.10 6.62 11.74
CA VAL A 472 -15.32 5.86 10.50
C VAL A 472 -15.41 4.35 10.74
N ARG A 473 -14.45 3.76 11.46
CA ARG A 473 -14.44 2.31 11.71
C ARG A 473 -15.70 1.85 12.42
N TYR A 474 -16.14 2.59 13.44
CA TYR A 474 -17.28 2.22 14.26
C TYR A 474 -18.60 2.39 13.50
N LEU A 475 -18.75 3.48 12.74
CA LEU A 475 -19.91 3.71 11.89
C LEU A 475 -20.02 2.66 10.79
N GLN A 476 -18.91 2.34 10.11
CA GLN A 476 -18.90 1.35 9.04
C GLN A 476 -19.30 -0.04 9.53
N GLN A 477 -18.87 -0.43 10.74
CA GLN A 477 -19.23 -1.70 11.36
C GLN A 477 -20.74 -1.85 11.62
N VAL A 478 -21.44 -0.76 11.95
CA VAL A 478 -22.88 -0.82 12.32
C VAL A 478 -23.82 -0.43 11.17
N THR A 479 -23.33 0.33 10.19
CA THR A 479 -24.14 0.77 9.04
C THR A 479 -23.93 -0.07 7.78
N GLU A 480 -22.79 -0.77 7.67
CA GLU A 480 -22.31 -1.45 6.47
C GLU A 480 -22.23 -0.53 5.23
N ALA A 481 -22.17 0.78 5.45
CA ALA A 481 -22.18 1.80 4.40
C ALA A 481 -20.77 2.14 3.90
N PRO A 482 -20.63 2.59 2.64
CA PRO A 482 -19.45 3.32 2.23
C PRO A 482 -19.40 4.69 2.95
N ILE A 483 -18.28 4.98 3.62
CA ILE A 483 -18.07 6.21 4.39
C ILE A 483 -16.95 7.04 3.78
N GLU A 484 -17.31 8.25 3.33
CA GLU A 484 -16.37 9.26 2.85
C GLU A 484 -16.18 10.36 3.89
N VAL A 485 -14.96 10.91 3.96
CA VAL A 485 -14.64 12.03 4.84
C VAL A 485 -14.13 13.19 4.00
N ILE A 486 -14.75 14.36 4.13
CA ILE A 486 -14.27 15.63 3.57
C ILE A 486 -13.72 16.45 4.73
N SER A 487 -12.41 16.53 4.81
CA SER A 487 -11.70 17.28 5.85
C SER A 487 -11.32 18.66 5.33
N ILE A 488 -11.82 19.72 5.96
CA ILE A 488 -11.51 21.12 5.65
C ILE A 488 -10.56 21.65 6.70
N ALA A 489 -9.33 22.01 6.30
CA ALA A 489 -8.27 22.47 7.19
C ALA A 489 -8.02 21.53 8.39
N GLY A 490 -8.25 20.23 8.22
CA GLY A 490 -8.35 19.30 9.34
C GLY A 490 -7.02 18.89 9.96
N VAL A 491 -6.99 18.71 11.28
CA VAL A 491 -5.80 18.20 11.97
C VAL A 491 -5.99 16.72 12.26
N ILE A 492 -5.42 15.84 11.44
CA ILE A 492 -5.62 14.38 11.53
C ILE A 492 -4.35 13.68 11.99
N SER A 493 -4.48 12.71 12.91
CA SER A 493 -3.36 11.95 13.48
C SER A 493 -2.82 10.84 12.56
N GLY A 494 -3.70 10.28 11.73
CA GLY A 494 -3.41 9.18 10.82
C GLY A 494 -3.38 7.79 11.46
N ASN A 495 -3.60 7.68 12.77
CA ASN A 495 -3.72 6.40 13.47
C ASN A 495 -5.15 5.85 13.47
N THR A 496 -6.15 6.70 13.28
CA THR A 496 -7.57 6.36 13.37
C THR A 496 -8.25 6.39 12.01
N GLY A 497 -9.03 5.36 11.68
CA GLY A 497 -9.92 5.30 10.51
C GLY A 497 -9.28 5.32 9.13
N ALA A 498 -7.97 5.60 9.00
CA ALA A 498 -7.30 5.77 7.70
C ALA A 498 -7.43 4.55 6.77
N MET A 499 -7.44 3.34 7.33
CA MET A 499 -7.61 2.10 6.58
C MET A 499 -9.06 1.64 6.46
N ALA A 500 -9.97 2.23 7.23
CA ALA A 500 -11.40 1.91 7.20
C ALA A 500 -12.13 2.80 6.17
N VAL A 501 -11.75 4.09 6.09
CA VAL A 501 -12.40 5.08 5.23
C VAL A 501 -12.32 4.72 3.76
N ASP A 502 -13.44 4.77 3.05
CA ASP A 502 -13.48 4.56 1.59
C ASP A 502 -12.68 5.64 0.88
N LYS A 503 -12.88 6.89 1.31
CA LYS A 503 -12.13 8.03 0.82
C LYS A 503 -12.03 9.16 1.84
N LEU A 504 -10.82 9.68 2.02
CA LEU A 504 -10.55 10.95 2.69
C LEU A 504 -10.15 12.00 1.65
N TYR A 505 -10.98 13.01 1.45
CA TYR A 505 -10.64 14.23 0.72
C TYR A 505 -10.19 15.28 1.73
N HIS A 506 -8.91 15.63 1.71
CA HIS A 506 -8.31 16.55 2.66
C HIS A 506 -7.98 17.88 1.97
N LEU A 507 -8.85 18.87 2.19
CA LEU A 507 -8.77 20.23 1.67
C LEU A 507 -7.97 21.08 2.65
N ALA A 508 -6.84 21.62 2.22
CA ALA A 508 -6.00 22.47 3.08
C ALA A 508 -5.38 23.62 2.27
N GLY A 509 -5.28 24.80 2.89
CA GLY A 509 -4.59 25.93 2.29
C GLY A 509 -3.08 25.83 2.45
N ASP A 510 -2.35 26.34 1.46
CA ASP A 510 -0.88 26.33 1.43
C ASP A 510 -0.29 27.24 2.52
N LEU A 511 -1.07 28.14 3.11
CA LEU A 511 -0.69 29.03 4.21
C LEU A 511 -1.28 28.61 5.56
N ASP A 512 -1.88 27.43 5.67
CA ASP A 512 -2.43 26.93 6.95
C ASP A 512 -1.30 26.42 7.87
N PRO A 513 -0.98 27.13 8.98
CA PRO A 513 0.07 26.68 9.90
C PRO A 513 -0.40 25.55 10.83
N VAL A 514 -1.71 25.41 11.05
CA VAL A 514 -2.31 24.48 12.01
C VAL A 514 -2.36 23.07 11.43
N GLU A 515 -2.80 22.90 10.17
CA GLU A 515 -2.73 21.61 9.46
C GLU A 515 -1.29 21.09 9.40
N LYS A 516 -0.36 21.96 8.98
CA LYS A 516 1.06 21.64 8.84
C LYS A 516 1.71 21.26 10.17
N LEU A 517 1.30 21.90 11.27
CA LEU A 517 1.74 21.52 12.61
C LEU A 517 1.27 20.11 12.97
N GLY A 518 0.04 19.74 12.60
CA GLY A 518 -0.49 18.38 12.72
C GLY A 518 0.43 17.34 12.08
N VAL A 519 0.83 17.54 10.82
CA VAL A 519 1.76 16.61 10.11
C VAL A 519 3.04 16.36 10.91
N LYS A 520 3.58 17.39 11.57
CA LYS A 520 4.81 17.31 12.36
C LYS A 520 4.58 16.61 13.70
N LEU A 521 3.47 16.88 14.38
CA LEU A 521 3.17 16.31 15.71
C LEU A 521 2.79 14.83 15.68
N PHE A 522 2.38 14.29 14.53
CA PHE A 522 1.92 12.91 14.39
C PHE A 522 2.92 12.00 13.66
N PRO A 523 3.72 11.18 14.37
CA PRO A 523 4.72 10.29 13.75
C PRO A 523 4.14 9.30 12.74
N ALA A 524 2.86 8.94 12.88
CA ALA A 524 2.17 8.09 11.93
C ALA A 524 2.05 8.71 10.54
N ARG A 525 2.08 10.05 10.42
CA ARG A 525 2.08 10.76 9.13
C ARG A 525 3.47 10.89 8.51
N TRP A 526 4.54 10.54 9.23
CA TRP A 526 5.90 10.75 8.76
C TRP A 526 6.30 9.73 7.69
N PRO A 527 7.04 10.12 6.64
CA PRO A 527 7.50 9.21 5.59
C PRO A 527 8.35 8.03 6.10
N ILE A 528 9.07 8.21 7.21
CA ILE A 528 9.92 7.18 7.82
C ILE A 528 9.14 6.06 8.53
N ALA A 529 7.81 6.21 8.68
CA ALA A 529 6.93 5.20 9.24
C ALA A 529 6.11 4.52 8.13
N PRO A 530 6.72 3.79 7.18
CA PRO A 530 6.02 3.29 5.99
C PRO A 530 4.89 2.31 6.33
N LEU A 531 4.92 1.69 7.51
CA LEU A 531 3.93 0.70 7.97
C LEU A 531 2.77 1.32 8.75
N SER A 532 2.75 2.64 8.96
CA SER A 532 1.61 3.30 9.62
C SER A 532 0.33 3.15 8.80
N ASN A 533 -0.82 3.11 9.46
CA ASN A 533 -2.13 3.05 8.81
C ASN A 533 -2.32 4.21 7.82
N TRP A 534 -1.87 5.41 8.18
CA TRP A 534 -1.86 6.57 7.29
C TRP A 534 -1.07 6.33 5.99
N ASN A 535 0.20 5.92 6.10
CA ASN A 535 1.04 5.75 4.92
C ASN A 535 0.60 4.54 4.07
N LYS A 536 0.03 3.50 4.70
CA LYS A 536 -0.66 2.41 3.99
C LYS A 536 -1.86 2.96 3.20
N ALA A 537 -2.75 3.71 3.84
CA ALA A 537 -3.95 4.29 3.21
C ALA A 537 -3.60 5.26 2.07
N LYS A 538 -2.58 6.09 2.27
CA LYS A 538 -2.04 6.99 1.23
C LYS A 538 -1.55 6.21 0.01
N ARG A 539 -0.78 5.13 0.21
CA ARG A 539 -0.34 4.26 -0.90
C ARG A 539 -1.50 3.51 -1.57
N ARG A 540 -2.56 3.20 -0.82
CA ARG A 540 -3.81 2.62 -1.35
C ARG A 540 -4.73 3.65 -2.01
N GLY A 541 -4.31 4.90 -2.17
CA GLY A 541 -5.14 5.94 -2.81
C GLY A 541 -6.45 6.23 -2.05
N ARG A 542 -6.57 5.85 -0.77
CA ARG A 542 -7.71 6.16 0.09
C ARG A 542 -7.71 7.62 0.55
N ILE A 543 -6.56 8.30 0.46
CA ILE A 543 -6.38 9.70 0.87
C ILE A 543 -6.04 10.55 -0.34
N VAL A 544 -6.77 11.65 -0.53
CA VAL A 544 -6.56 12.65 -1.57
C VAL A 544 -6.32 14.00 -0.90
N PHE A 545 -5.28 14.70 -1.32
CA PHE A 545 -4.94 16.03 -0.85
C PHE A 545 -5.37 17.05 -1.90
N ILE A 546 -6.14 18.06 -1.50
CA ILE A 546 -6.63 19.14 -2.36
C ILE A 546 -6.12 20.45 -1.78
N SER A 547 -5.31 21.18 -2.55
CA SER A 547 -4.87 22.52 -2.13
C SER A 547 -5.99 23.53 -2.37
N LEU A 548 -6.21 24.40 -1.39
CA LEU A 548 -7.08 25.57 -1.52
C LEU A 548 -6.31 26.84 -1.96
N GLY A 549 -5.02 26.73 -2.28
CA GLY A 549 -4.14 27.85 -2.61
C GLY A 549 -3.72 28.65 -1.37
N GLU A 550 -3.51 29.97 -1.50
CA GLU A 550 -2.98 30.86 -0.45
C GLU A 550 -3.99 31.18 0.68
N ILE A 551 -4.64 30.16 1.22
CA ILE A 551 -5.64 30.22 2.29
C ILE A 551 -5.00 29.79 3.62
N GLY A 552 -5.37 30.47 4.71
CA GLY A 552 -4.98 30.15 6.08
C GLY A 552 -5.98 29.23 6.79
N HIS A 553 -5.85 29.07 8.10
CA HIS A 553 -6.68 28.13 8.85
C HIS A 553 -8.11 28.62 9.12
N SER A 554 -8.28 29.89 9.52
CA SER A 554 -9.56 30.46 9.97
C SER A 554 -9.60 31.99 9.82
N GLY A 555 -10.78 32.59 10.04
CA GLY A 555 -10.99 34.04 10.03
C GLY A 555 -11.02 34.65 8.62
N ALA A 556 -10.58 35.91 8.48
CA ALA A 556 -10.64 36.66 7.21
C ALA A 556 -9.86 36.02 6.05
N ASN A 557 -8.93 35.10 6.35
CA ASN A 557 -8.17 34.34 5.37
C ASN A 557 -8.46 32.82 5.44
N GLY A 558 -9.52 32.40 6.12
CA GLY A 558 -9.89 30.99 6.27
C GLY A 558 -10.71 30.44 5.09
N PRO A 559 -10.92 29.12 5.04
CA PRO A 559 -11.63 28.46 3.93
C PRO A 559 -13.12 28.85 3.83
N MET A 560 -13.73 29.32 4.93
CA MET A 560 -15.15 29.75 4.95
C MET A 560 -15.30 31.28 4.88
N SER A 561 -14.23 31.99 4.47
CA SER A 561 -14.22 33.45 4.49
C SER A 561 -14.84 34.08 3.24
N ILE A 562 -15.44 35.25 3.43
CA ILE A 562 -15.83 36.18 2.36
C ILE A 562 -14.93 37.43 2.32
N GLY A 563 -13.90 37.49 3.18
CA GLY A 563 -13.12 38.70 3.42
C GLY A 563 -12.18 39.10 2.29
N ARG A 564 -11.97 38.21 1.30
CA ARG A 564 -11.15 38.46 0.10
C ARG A 564 -11.68 37.69 -1.10
N GLN A 565 -11.23 38.08 -2.29
CA GLN A 565 -11.38 37.29 -3.51
C GLN A 565 -10.08 36.55 -3.83
N LEU A 566 -10.22 35.36 -4.39
CA LEU A 566 -9.15 34.56 -4.94
C LEU A 566 -8.80 35.07 -6.35
N PRO A 567 -7.65 34.66 -6.94
CA PRO A 567 -7.25 35.09 -8.28
C PRO A 567 -8.27 34.80 -9.39
N ASP A 568 -9.14 33.81 -9.19
CA ASP A 568 -10.22 33.42 -10.12
C ASP A 568 -11.54 34.19 -9.90
N GLY A 569 -11.55 35.17 -9.00
CA GLY A 569 -12.71 36.00 -8.67
C GLY A 569 -13.68 35.41 -7.64
N ARG A 570 -13.53 34.12 -7.26
CA ARG A 570 -14.36 33.51 -6.21
C ARG A 570 -13.91 33.94 -4.82
N THR A 571 -14.81 33.88 -3.85
CA THR A 571 -14.43 33.94 -2.43
C THR A 571 -13.91 32.57 -1.95
N PRO A 572 -13.07 32.51 -0.89
CA PRO A 572 -12.72 31.25 -0.23
C PRO A 572 -13.93 30.37 0.10
N LEU A 573 -15.01 30.98 0.60
CA LEU A 573 -16.27 30.29 0.89
C LEU A 573 -16.87 29.63 -0.36
N GLN A 574 -17.00 30.38 -1.46
CA GLN A 574 -17.53 29.86 -2.73
C GLN A 574 -16.68 28.71 -3.25
N GLN A 575 -15.35 28.85 -3.25
CA GLN A 575 -14.43 27.78 -3.65
C GLN A 575 -14.64 26.52 -2.79
N THR A 576 -14.74 26.67 -1.47
CA THR A 576 -14.91 25.54 -0.55
C THR A 576 -16.27 24.85 -0.74
N VAL A 577 -17.35 25.61 -0.97
CA VAL A 577 -18.68 25.08 -1.31
C VAL A 577 -18.63 24.33 -2.63
N ASP A 578 -18.07 24.93 -3.69
CA ASP A 578 -17.95 24.32 -5.01
C ASP A 578 -17.19 22.98 -4.98
N ILE A 579 -16.03 22.95 -4.30
CA ILE A 579 -15.24 21.72 -4.16
C ILE A 579 -16.02 20.67 -3.36
N THR A 580 -16.62 21.05 -2.23
CA THR A 580 -17.35 20.11 -1.36
C THR A 580 -18.57 19.53 -2.09
N THR A 581 -19.36 20.37 -2.76
CA THR A 581 -20.50 19.92 -3.56
C THR A 581 -20.06 19.05 -4.73
N GLY A 582 -19.01 19.44 -5.46
CA GLY A 582 -18.49 18.64 -6.56
C GLY A 582 -18.00 17.25 -6.12
N ILE A 583 -17.39 17.14 -4.93
CA ILE A 583 -17.02 15.84 -4.34
C ILE A 583 -18.28 15.01 -4.01
N LEU A 584 -19.26 15.58 -3.29
CA LEU A 584 -20.46 14.87 -2.84
C LEU A 584 -21.31 14.36 -4.03
N LEU A 585 -21.40 15.15 -5.10
CA LEU A 585 -22.18 14.85 -6.31
C LEU A 585 -21.36 14.16 -7.41
N LYS A 586 -20.04 14.01 -7.23
CA LYS A 586 -19.09 13.57 -8.26
C LYS A 586 -19.11 14.45 -9.53
N ASP A 587 -19.42 15.74 -9.36
CA ASP A 587 -19.34 16.78 -10.38
C ASP A 587 -17.96 17.45 -10.32
N TRP A 588 -17.02 16.87 -11.06
CA TRP A 588 -15.63 17.33 -11.08
C TRP A 588 -15.48 18.71 -11.72
N VAL A 589 -16.31 19.05 -12.72
CA VAL A 589 -16.29 20.36 -13.36
C VAL A 589 -16.61 21.45 -12.33
N ARG A 590 -17.66 21.26 -11.54
CA ARG A 590 -18.03 22.19 -10.46
C ARG A 590 -16.93 22.33 -9.42
N SER A 591 -16.28 21.23 -9.04
CA SER A 591 -15.19 21.29 -8.06
C SER A 591 -13.97 22.08 -8.54
N GLY A 592 -13.81 22.28 -9.86
CA GLY A 592 -12.57 22.79 -10.46
C GLY A 592 -11.40 21.81 -10.37
N LEU A 593 -11.62 20.59 -9.87
CA LEU A 593 -10.67 19.48 -9.87
C LEU A 593 -10.87 18.66 -11.14
N GLN A 594 -9.81 18.21 -11.79
CA GLN A 594 -9.97 17.33 -12.94
C GLN A 594 -10.01 15.88 -12.46
N LYS A 595 -10.91 15.05 -13.02
CA LYS A 595 -10.92 13.61 -12.75
C LYS A 595 -9.57 12.96 -13.08
N SER A 596 -8.87 13.49 -14.10
CA SER A 596 -7.50 13.13 -14.49
C SER A 596 -6.45 13.43 -13.40
N ASP A 597 -6.68 14.39 -12.51
CA ASP A 597 -5.78 14.64 -11.37
C ASP A 597 -5.75 13.45 -10.40
N PHE A 598 -6.76 12.57 -10.48
CA PHE A 598 -6.92 11.41 -9.60
C PHE A 598 -6.91 10.07 -10.34
N MET A 599 -6.90 10.09 -11.67
CA MET A 599 -6.90 8.92 -12.54
C MET A 599 -5.80 9.08 -13.58
N ARG A 600 -4.81 8.19 -13.54
CA ARG A 600 -3.82 8.13 -14.62
C ARG A 600 -4.42 7.30 -15.77
N PRO A 601 -4.49 7.81 -17.01
CA PRO A 601 -4.91 6.97 -18.13
C PRO A 601 -3.95 5.79 -18.30
N SER A 602 -4.50 4.67 -18.74
CA SER A 602 -3.67 3.51 -19.10
C SER A 602 -2.96 3.76 -20.43
N ASN A 603 -1.80 3.13 -20.62
CA ASN A 603 -1.13 3.17 -21.92
C ASN A 603 -2.00 2.51 -22.98
N TYR A 604 -2.68 1.42 -22.65
CA TYR A 604 -3.67 0.75 -23.48
C TYR A 604 -4.75 1.71 -24.00
N GLU A 605 -5.38 2.49 -23.12
CA GLU A 605 -6.43 3.46 -23.47
C GLU A 605 -5.89 4.56 -24.39
N LEU A 606 -4.69 5.07 -24.11
CA LEU A 606 -4.03 6.05 -24.97
C LEU A 606 -3.77 5.48 -26.37
N TYR A 607 -3.26 4.25 -26.46
CA TYR A 607 -2.95 3.59 -27.72
C TYR A 607 -4.20 3.30 -28.54
N GLN A 608 -5.29 2.93 -27.88
CA GLN A 608 -6.58 2.71 -28.54
C GLN A 608 -7.19 4.00 -29.14
N ALA A 609 -6.63 5.19 -28.88
CA ALA A 609 -7.04 6.41 -29.57
C ALA A 609 -6.69 6.40 -31.06
N ALA A 610 -5.65 5.67 -31.48
CA ALA A 610 -5.28 5.54 -32.88
C ALA A 610 -6.08 4.43 -33.59
N ALA A 611 -6.66 4.76 -34.75
CA ALA A 611 -7.52 3.85 -35.51
C ALA A 611 -6.81 2.54 -35.89
N PHE A 612 -5.52 2.59 -36.27
CA PHE A 612 -4.76 1.41 -36.67
C PHE A 612 -4.47 0.41 -35.53
N ASN A 613 -4.74 0.78 -34.27
CA ASN A 613 -4.66 -0.15 -33.14
C ASN A 613 -5.99 -0.89 -32.89
N ARG A 614 -7.07 -0.49 -33.57
CA ARG A 614 -8.39 -1.10 -33.43
C ARG A 614 -8.62 -2.14 -34.51
N VAL A 615 -9.24 -3.24 -34.13
CA VAL A 615 -9.45 -4.39 -35.01
C VAL A 615 -10.44 -4.09 -36.15
N GLU A 616 -11.42 -3.20 -35.92
CA GLU A 616 -12.38 -2.75 -36.92
C GLU A 616 -11.76 -1.93 -38.08
N TYR A 617 -10.52 -1.45 -37.91
CA TYR A 617 -9.79 -0.75 -38.96
C TYR A 617 -9.33 -1.67 -40.11
N TYR A 618 -9.41 -3.00 -39.90
CA TYR A 618 -8.92 -4.02 -40.83
C TYR A 618 -10.07 -4.89 -41.35
N PRO A 619 -10.56 -4.66 -42.58
CA PRO A 619 -11.64 -5.45 -43.14
C PRO A 619 -11.29 -6.93 -43.31
N LEU A 620 -12.11 -7.81 -42.73
CA LEU A 620 -11.84 -9.26 -42.71
C LEU A 620 -11.87 -9.91 -44.10
N HIS A 621 -12.61 -9.37 -45.05
CA HIS A 621 -12.71 -9.91 -46.41
C HIS A 621 -11.54 -9.50 -47.33
N LYS A 622 -10.75 -8.49 -46.95
CA LYS A 622 -9.60 -8.05 -47.74
C LYS A 622 -8.40 -8.97 -47.49
N VAL A 623 -7.80 -9.47 -48.55
CA VAL A 623 -6.61 -10.36 -48.49
C VAL A 623 -5.55 -9.76 -49.41
N PRO A 624 -4.31 -9.53 -48.93
CA PRO A 624 -3.23 -9.04 -49.78
C PRO A 624 -2.79 -10.10 -50.79
N ASP A 625 -1.96 -9.72 -51.76
CA ASP A 625 -1.38 -10.65 -52.74
C ASP A 625 -0.57 -11.75 -52.03
N LEU A 626 -1.09 -12.97 -52.01
CA LEU A 626 -0.48 -14.12 -51.33
C LEU A 626 0.81 -14.63 -51.99
N ALA A 627 1.18 -14.07 -53.16
CA ALA A 627 2.53 -14.26 -53.72
C ALA A 627 3.59 -13.46 -52.93
N ARG A 628 3.19 -12.32 -52.35
CA ARG A 628 4.05 -11.38 -51.61
C ARG A 628 3.93 -11.53 -50.09
N TYR A 629 2.73 -11.88 -49.64
CA TYR A 629 2.37 -11.98 -48.23
C TYR A 629 1.95 -13.41 -47.86
N ARG A 630 2.12 -13.77 -46.59
CA ARG A 630 1.68 -15.03 -46.02
C ARG A 630 0.81 -14.80 -44.78
N PRO A 631 -0.22 -15.64 -44.52
CA PRO A 631 -0.93 -15.59 -43.25
C PRO A 631 0.01 -15.97 -42.11
N LEU A 632 -0.18 -15.38 -40.93
CA LEU A 632 0.66 -15.69 -39.77
C LEU A 632 0.38 -17.09 -39.20
N GLY A 633 -0.84 -17.60 -39.35
CA GLY A 633 -1.23 -18.95 -38.94
C GLY A 633 -2.48 -19.45 -39.67
N ASP A 634 -2.79 -20.74 -39.51
CA ASP A 634 -3.88 -21.40 -40.24
C ASP A 634 -5.27 -20.94 -39.77
N TRP A 635 -5.45 -20.77 -38.46
CA TRP A 635 -6.67 -20.28 -37.84
C TRP A 635 -6.36 -19.02 -37.06
N MET A 636 -6.90 -17.89 -37.50
CA MET A 636 -6.72 -16.59 -36.87
C MET A 636 -8.08 -15.96 -36.60
N GLY A 637 -8.16 -15.22 -35.51
CA GLY A 637 -9.40 -14.56 -35.15
C GLY A 637 -9.32 -13.81 -33.85
N ARG A 638 -10.42 -13.17 -33.51
CA ARG A 638 -10.57 -12.41 -32.28
C ARG A 638 -11.44 -13.17 -31.29
N LEU A 639 -11.01 -13.21 -30.04
CA LEU A 639 -11.80 -13.80 -28.96
C LEU A 639 -12.89 -12.83 -28.51
N ILE A 640 -14.12 -13.33 -28.42
CA ILE A 640 -15.30 -12.59 -28.00
C ILE A 640 -15.80 -13.18 -26.69
N LEU A 641 -15.75 -12.41 -25.61
CA LEU A 641 -16.28 -12.83 -24.32
C LEU A 641 -17.82 -12.89 -24.41
N PRO A 642 -18.47 -14.02 -24.08
CA PRO A 642 -19.94 -14.10 -24.11
C PRO A 642 -20.55 -13.15 -23.08
N SER A 643 -21.78 -12.69 -23.32
CA SER A 643 -22.52 -12.01 -22.24
C SER A 643 -22.80 -12.98 -21.08
N ALA A 644 -23.10 -12.44 -19.89
CA ALA A 644 -23.42 -13.26 -18.73
C ALA A 644 -24.62 -14.20 -18.95
N GLU A 645 -25.58 -13.79 -19.80
CA GLU A 645 -26.76 -14.59 -20.18
C GLU A 645 -26.42 -15.70 -21.20
N GLU A 646 -25.45 -15.46 -22.09
CA GLU A 646 -25.01 -16.41 -23.12
C GLU A 646 -24.01 -17.46 -22.59
N ARG A 647 -23.71 -17.43 -21.30
CA ARG A 647 -22.75 -18.31 -20.62
C ARG A 647 -23.30 -19.73 -20.45
N GLN A 648 -23.41 -20.43 -21.59
CA GLN A 648 -23.98 -21.77 -21.72
C GLN A 648 -23.09 -22.87 -21.12
N THR A 649 -23.71 -24.01 -20.78
CA THR A 649 -23.00 -25.27 -20.50
C THR A 649 -23.19 -26.20 -21.72
N PRO A 650 -22.13 -26.70 -22.37
CA PRO A 650 -20.72 -26.52 -22.05
C PRO A 650 -20.20 -25.12 -22.44
N ARG A 651 -19.23 -24.65 -21.65
CA ARG A 651 -18.65 -23.30 -21.77
C ARG A 651 -18.02 -23.08 -23.12
N LYS A 652 -18.11 -21.85 -23.61
CA LYS A 652 -17.58 -21.43 -24.91
C LYS A 652 -17.22 -19.96 -24.85
N VAL A 653 -16.25 -19.59 -25.66
CA VAL A 653 -15.93 -18.21 -26.02
C VAL A 653 -16.23 -18.06 -27.51
N GLY A 654 -16.68 -16.89 -27.96
CA GLY A 654 -16.85 -16.62 -29.38
C GLY A 654 -15.48 -16.45 -30.06
N PHE A 655 -15.35 -16.91 -31.29
CA PHE A 655 -14.15 -16.71 -32.10
C PHE A 655 -14.56 -16.13 -33.45
N GLU A 656 -14.33 -14.84 -33.63
CA GLU A 656 -14.56 -14.16 -34.91
C GLU A 656 -13.41 -14.49 -35.85
N VAL A 657 -13.69 -15.32 -36.86
CA VAL A 657 -12.68 -15.88 -37.74
C VAL A 657 -12.17 -14.78 -38.69
N SER A 658 -10.89 -14.43 -38.58
CA SER A 658 -10.24 -13.44 -39.46
C SER A 658 -9.45 -14.09 -40.60
N TYR A 659 -9.04 -15.35 -40.41
CA TYR A 659 -8.42 -16.21 -41.42
C TYR A 659 -8.64 -17.69 -41.07
N ALA A 660 -8.84 -18.54 -42.08
CA ALA A 660 -9.05 -19.97 -41.94
C ALA A 660 -8.46 -20.75 -43.12
N PRO A 661 -8.19 -22.06 -42.99
CA PRO A 661 -7.78 -22.90 -44.11
C PRO A 661 -8.81 -22.89 -45.25
N ALA A 662 -8.37 -23.17 -46.49
CA ALA A 662 -9.21 -23.09 -47.67
C ALA A 662 -10.53 -23.88 -47.57
N ALA A 663 -10.53 -25.03 -46.90
CA ALA A 663 -11.73 -25.86 -46.67
C ALA A 663 -12.80 -25.14 -45.81
N HIS A 664 -12.40 -24.19 -44.96
CA HIS A 664 -13.27 -23.47 -44.04
C HIS A 664 -13.29 -21.95 -44.30
N ALA A 665 -12.86 -21.51 -45.49
CA ALA A 665 -12.80 -20.08 -45.86
C ALA A 665 -14.18 -19.39 -45.77
N HIS A 666 -15.28 -20.13 -45.90
CA HIS A 666 -16.64 -19.63 -45.74
C HIS A 666 -16.96 -19.12 -44.33
N LEU A 667 -16.16 -19.50 -43.32
CA LEU A 667 -16.32 -19.04 -41.93
C LEU A 667 -15.67 -17.68 -41.66
N ILE A 668 -14.84 -17.17 -42.57
CA ILE A 668 -14.19 -15.86 -42.40
C ILE A 668 -15.27 -14.77 -42.26
N GLY A 669 -15.16 -13.95 -41.21
CA GLY A 669 -16.14 -12.94 -40.83
C GLY A 669 -17.31 -13.45 -39.99
N GLN A 670 -17.38 -14.76 -39.70
CA GLN A 670 -18.37 -15.35 -38.80
C GLN A 670 -17.78 -15.54 -37.39
N THR A 671 -18.65 -15.43 -36.38
CA THR A 671 -18.31 -15.80 -35.01
C THR A 671 -18.73 -17.24 -34.75
N VAL A 672 -17.75 -18.10 -34.51
CA VAL A 672 -17.95 -19.53 -34.21
C VAL A 672 -17.67 -19.82 -32.73
N ALA A 673 -18.18 -20.93 -32.21
CA ALA A 673 -17.91 -21.31 -30.82
C ALA A 673 -16.49 -21.90 -30.71
N LEU A 674 -15.68 -21.39 -29.77
CA LEU A 674 -14.39 -21.95 -29.41
C LEU A 674 -14.46 -22.61 -28.02
N ARG A 675 -13.97 -23.84 -27.93
CA ARG A 675 -14.01 -24.66 -26.72
C ARG A 675 -12.70 -25.42 -26.49
N TRP A 676 -12.51 -25.84 -25.25
CA TRP A 676 -11.49 -26.83 -24.90
C TRP A 676 -11.86 -28.21 -25.42
N HIS A 677 -10.87 -28.98 -25.85
CA HIS A 677 -11.03 -30.37 -26.24
C HIS A 677 -11.39 -31.25 -25.03
N ASP A 678 -12.17 -32.33 -25.26
CA ASP A 678 -12.75 -33.16 -24.18
C ASP A 678 -11.82 -34.27 -23.66
N ASP A 679 -10.54 -34.23 -24.01
CA ASP A 679 -9.57 -35.23 -23.52
C ASP A 679 -9.20 -34.98 -22.05
N VAL A 680 -8.80 -36.05 -21.38
CA VAL A 680 -8.54 -36.07 -19.92
C VAL A 680 -7.50 -35.02 -19.51
N ASP A 681 -6.48 -34.83 -20.32
CA ASP A 681 -5.37 -33.93 -20.02
C ASP A 681 -5.78 -32.47 -20.10
N THR A 682 -6.48 -32.10 -21.17
CA THR A 682 -7.01 -30.74 -21.37
C THR A 682 -8.03 -30.40 -20.28
N GLN A 683 -8.95 -31.31 -19.97
CA GLN A 683 -9.96 -31.08 -18.94
C GLN A 683 -9.36 -30.98 -17.53
N ALA A 684 -8.31 -31.74 -17.22
CA ALA A 684 -7.60 -31.61 -15.96
C ALA A 684 -6.93 -30.23 -15.79
N TYR A 685 -6.35 -29.68 -16.86
CA TYR A 685 -5.83 -28.31 -16.86
C TYR A 685 -6.95 -27.30 -16.60
N VAL A 686 -8.03 -27.34 -17.39
CA VAL A 686 -9.14 -26.38 -17.30
C VAL A 686 -9.75 -26.40 -15.89
N GLN A 687 -9.97 -27.58 -15.32
CA GLN A 687 -10.53 -27.72 -13.96
C GLN A 687 -9.60 -27.15 -12.89
N LEU A 688 -8.28 -27.31 -13.03
CA LEU A 688 -7.31 -26.86 -12.04
C LEU A 688 -7.28 -25.34 -11.86
N VAL A 689 -7.52 -24.58 -12.93
CA VAL A 689 -7.40 -23.12 -12.94
C VAL A 689 -8.73 -22.38 -13.12
N THR A 690 -9.84 -23.11 -13.20
CA THR A 690 -11.18 -22.51 -13.18
C THR A 690 -11.52 -22.05 -11.77
N MET A 691 -11.85 -20.76 -11.60
CA MET A 691 -12.13 -20.18 -10.28
C MET A 691 -13.08 -19.00 -10.33
N ASP A 692 -13.72 -18.68 -9.20
CA ASP A 692 -14.55 -17.49 -9.07
C ASP A 692 -13.69 -16.22 -9.07
N VAL A 693 -14.18 -15.15 -9.71
CA VAL A 693 -13.49 -13.86 -9.78
C VAL A 693 -14.29 -12.81 -9.03
N HIS A 694 -13.69 -12.26 -7.98
CA HIS A 694 -14.22 -11.18 -7.15
C HIS A 694 -13.12 -10.18 -6.87
N PHE A 695 -13.32 -8.94 -7.32
CA PHE A 695 -12.28 -7.94 -7.22
C PHE A 695 -11.95 -7.61 -5.77
N ALA A 696 -10.67 -7.75 -5.44
CA ALA A 696 -10.16 -7.25 -4.19
C ALA A 696 -9.99 -5.71 -4.27
N GLU A 697 -9.97 -5.05 -3.12
CA GLU A 697 -9.82 -3.59 -3.00
C GLU A 697 -8.63 -3.03 -3.82
N GLN A 698 -7.57 -3.83 -3.97
CA GLN A 698 -6.36 -3.53 -4.73
C GLN A 698 -6.64 -3.19 -6.19
N VAL A 699 -7.67 -3.80 -6.79
CA VAL A 699 -8.04 -3.52 -8.18
C VAL A 699 -8.41 -2.05 -8.33
N ALA A 700 -9.28 -1.52 -7.45
CA ALA A 700 -9.69 -0.11 -7.52
C ALA A 700 -8.50 0.87 -7.38
N VAL A 701 -7.48 0.53 -6.58
CA VAL A 701 -6.26 1.34 -6.45
C VAL A 701 -5.42 1.28 -7.72
N SER A 702 -5.21 0.07 -8.22
CA SER A 702 -4.37 -0.20 -9.40
C SER A 702 -5.00 0.37 -10.68
N SER A 703 -6.31 0.25 -10.87
CA SER A 703 -7.05 0.88 -11.98
C SER A 703 -6.92 2.40 -11.96
N ARG A 704 -6.94 3.05 -10.79
CA ARG A 704 -6.70 4.51 -10.66
C ARG A 704 -5.30 4.91 -11.10
N GLN A 705 -4.33 4.01 -11.00
CA GLN A 705 -2.95 4.20 -11.48
C GLN A 705 -2.79 3.87 -12.97
N GLY A 706 -3.88 3.61 -13.68
CA GLY A 706 -3.90 3.32 -15.10
C GLY A 706 -3.51 1.89 -15.45
N THR A 707 -3.58 0.95 -14.51
CA THR A 707 -3.38 -0.48 -14.81
C THR A 707 -4.66 -1.08 -15.40
N VAL A 708 -4.53 -1.88 -16.45
CA VAL A 708 -5.66 -2.60 -17.07
C VAL A 708 -5.97 -3.86 -16.27
N HIS A 709 -7.25 -4.10 -15.97
CA HIS A 709 -7.76 -5.25 -15.23
C HIS A 709 -8.86 -5.96 -16.03
N PRO A 710 -9.16 -7.25 -15.74
CA PRO A 710 -10.22 -8.01 -16.39
C PRO A 710 -11.60 -7.59 -15.86
N ASP A 711 -11.95 -6.31 -15.99
CA ASP A 711 -13.13 -5.68 -15.37
C ASP A 711 -14.43 -6.41 -15.75
N ARG A 712 -14.49 -6.94 -16.98
CA ARG A 712 -15.63 -7.70 -17.53
C ARG A 712 -15.87 -9.05 -16.83
N LEU A 713 -14.90 -9.54 -16.07
CA LEU A 713 -14.96 -10.82 -15.34
C LEU A 713 -15.28 -10.65 -13.85
N ASN A 714 -15.41 -9.41 -13.35
CA ASN A 714 -15.71 -9.19 -11.94
C ASN A 714 -17.09 -9.79 -11.57
N HIS A 715 -17.17 -10.46 -10.43
CA HIS A 715 -18.33 -11.21 -9.92
C HIS A 715 -18.72 -12.44 -10.73
N TRP A 716 -17.92 -12.89 -11.70
CA TRP A 716 -18.19 -14.11 -12.43
C TRP A 716 -17.76 -15.34 -11.62
N ALA A 717 -18.68 -16.29 -11.47
CA ALA A 717 -18.35 -17.59 -10.87
C ALA A 717 -17.61 -18.49 -11.87
N LYS A 718 -16.66 -19.28 -11.41
CA LYS A 718 -15.95 -20.32 -12.15
C LYS A 718 -15.48 -19.79 -13.52
N VAL A 719 -14.71 -18.72 -13.61
CA VAL A 719 -14.12 -18.28 -14.88
C VAL A 719 -13.09 -19.33 -15.34
N ASP A 720 -13.22 -19.83 -16.56
CA ASP A 720 -12.25 -20.76 -17.15
C ASP A 720 -11.07 -20.04 -17.84
N PRO A 721 -9.99 -20.74 -18.22
CA PRO A 721 -8.82 -20.11 -18.81
C PRO A 721 -9.07 -19.40 -20.14
N LEU A 722 -10.02 -19.85 -20.96
CA LEU A 722 -10.32 -19.22 -22.24
C LEU A 722 -11.15 -17.93 -22.03
N GLU A 723 -12.12 -17.98 -21.12
CA GLU A 723 -12.85 -16.80 -20.65
C GLU A 723 -11.90 -15.75 -20.05
N SER A 724 -10.88 -16.20 -19.30
CA SER A 724 -9.88 -15.32 -18.70
C SER A 724 -9.00 -14.59 -19.72
N ILE A 725 -8.77 -15.18 -20.91
CA ILE A 725 -8.07 -14.52 -22.00
C ILE A 725 -9.03 -13.53 -22.68
N ALA A 726 -10.22 -13.99 -23.10
CA ALA A 726 -11.18 -13.16 -23.81
C ALA A 726 -11.61 -11.91 -23.02
N GLY A 727 -11.74 -12.04 -21.69
CA GLY A 727 -12.13 -10.96 -20.78
C GLY A 727 -10.98 -10.15 -20.19
N ALA A 728 -9.73 -10.34 -20.65
CA ALA A 728 -8.56 -9.69 -20.04
C ALA A 728 -8.50 -8.17 -20.27
N HIS A 729 -9.04 -7.68 -21.39
CA HIS A 729 -9.14 -6.26 -21.72
C HIS A 729 -10.55 -5.69 -21.47
N PRO A 730 -10.75 -4.37 -21.50
CA PRO A 730 -12.08 -3.75 -21.39
C PRO A 730 -13.02 -4.03 -22.58
N ILE A 731 -12.48 -4.39 -23.74
CA ILE A 731 -13.22 -4.68 -24.97
C ILE A 731 -12.70 -5.97 -25.62
N ASP A 732 -13.48 -6.55 -26.55
CA ASP A 732 -13.06 -7.69 -27.35
C ASP A 732 -12.09 -7.22 -28.44
N ASP A 733 -10.80 -7.27 -28.19
CA ASP A 733 -9.73 -6.87 -29.12
C ASP A 733 -8.55 -7.84 -29.16
N ILE A 734 -8.63 -8.95 -28.41
CA ILE A 734 -7.55 -9.94 -28.32
C ILE A 734 -7.58 -10.83 -29.55
N THR A 735 -6.60 -10.62 -30.43
CA THR A 735 -6.41 -11.42 -31.64
C THR A 735 -5.44 -12.56 -31.41
N VAL A 736 -5.80 -13.76 -31.85
CA VAL A 736 -5.04 -14.97 -31.59
C VAL A 736 -4.86 -15.82 -32.83
N VAL A 737 -3.77 -16.58 -32.83
CA VAL A 737 -3.60 -17.78 -33.65
C VAL A 737 -3.97 -18.98 -32.78
N LEU A 738 -4.82 -19.87 -33.31
CA LEU A 738 -5.13 -21.12 -32.62
C LEU A 738 -3.97 -22.12 -32.78
N PRO A 739 -3.68 -22.94 -31.75
CA PRO A 739 -2.59 -23.91 -31.81
C PRO A 739 -2.81 -24.98 -32.90
N ALA A 740 -1.74 -25.67 -33.29
CA ALA A 740 -1.81 -26.75 -34.26
C ALA A 740 -2.79 -27.87 -33.82
N SER A 741 -3.53 -28.45 -34.77
CA SER A 741 -4.58 -29.46 -34.56
C SER A 741 -5.91 -28.93 -34.00
N VAL A 742 -6.45 -27.89 -34.63
CA VAL A 742 -7.84 -27.43 -34.40
C VAL A 742 -8.80 -28.50 -34.93
N GLU A 743 -9.67 -29.00 -34.06
CA GLU A 743 -10.74 -29.90 -34.46
C GLU A 743 -12.01 -29.09 -34.75
N VAL A 744 -12.55 -29.26 -35.96
CA VAL A 744 -13.79 -28.60 -36.40
C VAL A 744 -14.95 -29.57 -36.25
N LEU A 745 -15.91 -29.22 -35.40
CA LEU A 745 -17.17 -29.93 -35.25
C LEU A 745 -18.26 -29.22 -36.05
N GLU A 746 -18.69 -29.84 -37.14
CA GLU A 746 -19.83 -29.40 -37.93
C GLU A 746 -21.06 -30.24 -37.57
N VAL A 747 -22.12 -29.57 -37.12
CA VAL A 747 -23.43 -30.18 -36.85
C VAL A 747 -24.42 -29.57 -37.84
N ALA A 748 -25.23 -30.41 -38.49
CA ALA A 748 -26.24 -29.95 -39.44
C ALA A 748 -27.13 -28.87 -38.80
N ASP A 749 -27.36 -27.78 -39.54
CA ASP A 749 -28.17 -26.61 -39.13
C ASP A 749 -27.66 -25.85 -37.89
N GLN A 750 -26.38 -25.97 -37.52
CA GLN A 750 -25.73 -25.20 -36.45
C GLN A 750 -24.41 -24.57 -36.90
N SER A 751 -24.05 -23.44 -36.29
CA SER A 751 -22.71 -22.86 -36.46
C SER A 751 -21.64 -23.84 -35.94
N PRO A 752 -20.51 -24.00 -36.65
CA PRO A 752 -19.48 -24.96 -36.27
C PRO A 752 -18.83 -24.59 -34.92
N THR A 753 -18.27 -25.61 -34.26
CA THR A 753 -17.51 -25.45 -33.02
C THR A 753 -16.06 -25.85 -33.25
N LEU A 754 -15.13 -24.98 -32.87
CA LEU A 754 -13.69 -25.24 -32.88
C LEU A 754 -13.25 -25.76 -31.51
N ARG A 755 -12.44 -26.82 -31.47
CA ARG A 755 -11.85 -27.36 -30.23
C ARG A 755 -10.33 -27.28 -30.25
N ILE A 756 -9.75 -26.82 -29.15
CA ILE A 756 -8.30 -26.64 -28.95
C ILE A 756 -7.81 -27.34 -27.67
N LYS A 757 -6.52 -27.70 -27.64
CA LYS A 757 -5.88 -28.44 -26.53
C LYS A 757 -4.94 -27.61 -25.66
N SER A 758 -4.57 -26.41 -26.10
CA SER A 758 -3.64 -25.51 -25.41
C SER A 758 -4.09 -24.06 -25.56
N ASP A 759 -3.56 -23.17 -24.72
CA ASP A 759 -3.86 -21.74 -24.79
C ASP A 759 -3.63 -21.20 -26.22
N PRO A 760 -4.57 -20.40 -26.76
CA PRO A 760 -4.36 -19.72 -28.03
C PRO A 760 -3.23 -18.69 -27.91
N VAL A 761 -2.55 -18.41 -29.01
CA VAL A 761 -1.36 -17.55 -29.04
C VAL A 761 -1.76 -16.12 -29.39
N HIS A 762 -1.53 -15.16 -28.49
CA HIS A 762 -1.79 -13.75 -28.77
C HIS A 762 -0.82 -13.24 -29.84
N THR A 763 -1.37 -12.60 -30.88
CA THR A 763 -0.60 -12.11 -32.03
C THR A 763 -0.96 -10.68 -32.41
N THR A 764 -0.15 -10.09 -33.29
CA THR A 764 -0.38 -8.82 -33.98
C THR A 764 -0.12 -9.04 -35.47
N GLY A 765 -0.98 -8.49 -36.33
CA GLY A 765 -0.92 -8.66 -37.78
C GLY A 765 -1.53 -9.97 -38.27
N ARG A 766 -2.33 -9.92 -39.34
CA ARG A 766 -2.95 -11.10 -39.95
C ARG A 766 -2.06 -11.75 -41.01
N PHE A 767 -1.33 -10.92 -41.75
CA PHE A 767 -0.41 -11.32 -42.79
C PHE A 767 0.98 -10.75 -42.53
N TYR A 768 2.00 -11.36 -43.13
CA TYR A 768 3.35 -10.83 -43.13
C TYR A 768 4.01 -10.95 -44.50
N GLY A 769 4.93 -10.03 -44.78
CA GLY A 769 5.78 -10.01 -45.97
C GLY A 769 7.23 -9.76 -45.56
N LEU A 770 8.17 -10.05 -46.46
CA LEU A 770 9.60 -9.79 -46.27
C LEU A 770 10.05 -8.74 -47.29
N VAL A 771 10.50 -7.58 -46.80
CA VAL A 771 10.75 -6.42 -47.64
C VAL A 771 12.03 -5.68 -47.28
N GLN A 772 12.57 -4.95 -48.24
CA GLN A 772 13.54 -3.87 -48.00
C GLN A 772 12.81 -2.53 -48.12
N ILE A 773 13.06 -1.61 -47.19
CA ILE A 773 12.42 -0.28 -47.18
C ILE A 773 13.30 0.69 -47.96
N GLU A 774 12.85 1.14 -49.13
CA GLU A 774 13.70 1.92 -50.04
C GLU A 774 13.69 3.42 -49.74
N ALA A 775 12.51 3.99 -49.51
CA ALA A 775 12.36 5.42 -49.29
C ALA A 775 11.05 5.76 -48.60
N ALA A 776 11.07 6.80 -47.75
CA ALA A 776 9.86 7.47 -47.30
C ALA A 776 9.21 8.23 -48.46
N VAL A 777 7.89 8.06 -48.62
CA VAL A 777 7.05 8.74 -49.63
C VAL A 777 6.23 9.88 -49.00
N GLY A 778 6.27 10.01 -47.66
CA GLY A 778 5.55 11.02 -46.89
C GLY A 778 4.25 10.49 -46.28
N ASN A 779 3.70 11.20 -45.29
CA ASN A 779 2.50 10.78 -44.54
C ASN A 779 2.59 9.33 -44.04
N ASP A 780 3.73 8.97 -43.43
CA ASP A 780 4.04 7.63 -42.90
C ASP A 780 3.96 6.49 -43.94
N ARG A 781 4.03 6.81 -45.25
CA ARG A 781 4.11 5.82 -46.33
C ARG A 781 5.54 5.60 -46.77
N PHE A 782 5.84 4.35 -47.10
CA PHE A 782 7.17 3.92 -47.51
C PHE A 782 7.10 3.06 -48.76
N ARG A 783 7.98 3.34 -49.72
CA ARG A 783 8.22 2.44 -50.85
C ARG A 783 9.06 1.27 -50.34
N VAL A 784 8.59 0.07 -50.61
CA VAL A 784 9.27 -1.16 -50.24
C VAL A 784 9.42 -2.07 -51.44
N ARG A 785 10.45 -2.92 -51.40
CA ARG A 785 10.69 -3.96 -52.39
C ARG A 785 10.60 -5.32 -51.74
N HIS A 786 9.79 -6.20 -52.30
CA HIS A 786 9.61 -7.55 -51.77
C HIS A 786 10.78 -8.47 -52.08
N TYR A 787 11.04 -9.41 -51.17
CA TYR A 787 12.00 -10.48 -51.39
C TYR A 787 11.52 -11.42 -52.49
N ASP A 788 12.43 -11.76 -53.41
CA ASP A 788 12.19 -12.72 -54.48
C ASP A 788 12.91 -14.03 -54.16
N LYS A 789 12.11 -15.07 -53.92
CA LYS A 789 12.60 -16.42 -53.60
C LYS A 789 13.46 -17.03 -54.71
N ALA A 790 13.18 -16.70 -55.97
CA ALA A 790 13.89 -17.27 -57.11
C ALA A 790 15.31 -16.70 -57.26
N THR A 791 15.47 -15.40 -57.01
CA THR A 791 16.77 -14.70 -57.07
C THR A 791 17.49 -14.68 -55.74
N GLN A 792 16.78 -14.98 -54.65
CA GLN A 792 17.23 -14.83 -53.26
C GLN A 792 17.65 -13.39 -52.89
N GLN A 793 17.07 -12.40 -53.55
CA GLN A 793 17.38 -10.98 -53.39
C GLN A 793 16.10 -10.16 -53.22
N PHE A 794 16.22 -8.93 -52.72
CA PHE A 794 15.15 -7.94 -52.82
C PHE A 794 15.07 -7.41 -54.26
N SER A 795 14.55 -8.24 -55.17
CA SER A 795 14.33 -7.90 -56.58
C SER A 795 12.88 -8.08 -57.00
N GLY A 796 11.99 -8.36 -56.04
CA GLY A 796 10.57 -8.55 -56.26
C GLY A 796 9.82 -7.26 -56.58
N PRO A 797 8.48 -7.33 -56.65
CA PRO A 797 7.64 -6.17 -56.94
C PRO A 797 7.82 -5.06 -55.90
N GLU A 798 7.75 -3.82 -56.38
CA GLU A 798 7.66 -2.63 -55.53
C GLU A 798 6.22 -2.43 -55.05
N GLU A 799 6.09 -1.90 -53.83
CA GLU A 799 4.81 -1.57 -53.20
C GLU A 799 4.96 -0.35 -52.30
N ILE A 800 3.88 0.40 -52.10
CA ILE A 800 3.81 1.43 -51.07
C ILE A 800 3.04 0.86 -49.90
N VAL A 801 3.67 0.80 -48.73
CA VAL A 801 3.05 0.36 -47.48
C VAL A 801 2.91 1.52 -46.51
N TYR A 802 1.98 1.41 -45.58
CA TYR A 802 1.74 2.39 -44.53
C TYR A 802 2.37 1.92 -43.22
N ILE A 803 3.35 2.67 -42.71
CA ILE A 803 4.05 2.40 -41.45
C ILE A 803 3.70 3.54 -40.48
N PRO A 804 2.52 3.52 -39.83
CA PRO A 804 1.98 4.66 -39.07
C PRO A 804 2.92 5.12 -37.95
N ALA A 805 3.04 6.43 -37.71
CA ALA A 805 3.63 6.93 -36.47
C ALA A 805 2.77 6.49 -35.27
N VAL A 806 3.41 5.99 -34.21
CA VAL A 806 2.70 5.48 -33.02
C VAL A 806 2.44 6.58 -32.00
N LEU A 807 1.50 6.36 -31.09
CA LEU A 807 1.22 7.32 -30.01
C LEU A 807 2.23 7.14 -28.88
N PRO A 808 2.66 8.23 -28.21
CA PRO A 808 3.51 8.12 -27.03
C PRO A 808 2.71 7.55 -25.86
N ASN A 809 3.42 6.94 -24.91
CA ASN A 809 2.85 6.48 -23.67
C ASN A 809 2.62 7.64 -22.68
N ARG A 810 2.06 7.32 -21.51
CA ARG A 810 1.80 8.28 -20.43
C ARG A 810 3.03 8.95 -19.80
N ASP A 811 4.22 8.56 -20.22
CA ASP A 811 5.53 9.11 -19.82
C ASP A 811 6.23 9.79 -21.03
N ASP A 812 5.48 10.10 -22.10
CA ASP A 812 5.96 10.72 -23.34
C ASP A 812 7.02 9.89 -24.09
N LEU A 813 6.95 8.56 -24.01
CA LEU A 813 7.85 7.62 -24.71
C LEU A 813 7.10 6.85 -25.81
N TYR A 814 7.71 6.78 -26.99
CA TYR A 814 7.23 5.97 -28.10
C TYR A 814 7.78 4.54 -27.99
N GLN A 815 6.95 3.51 -28.20
CA GLN A 815 7.41 2.10 -28.16
C GLN A 815 8.29 1.74 -29.37
N SER A 816 8.06 2.43 -30.48
CA SER A 816 8.78 2.30 -31.74
C SER A 816 8.67 3.61 -32.51
N THR A 817 9.57 3.85 -33.45
CA THR A 817 9.49 4.97 -34.39
C THR A 817 9.73 4.48 -35.81
N ASN A 818 9.07 5.11 -36.78
CA ASN A 818 9.31 4.91 -38.22
C ASN A 818 10.33 5.91 -38.80
N ARG A 819 10.80 6.86 -37.99
CA ARG A 819 11.73 7.90 -38.41
C ARG A 819 13.04 7.29 -38.90
N ASP A 820 13.47 7.68 -40.10
CA ASP A 820 14.73 7.27 -40.72
C ASP A 820 14.89 5.73 -40.79
N ILE A 821 13.78 4.97 -40.83
CA ILE A 821 13.83 3.49 -40.82
C ILE A 821 14.47 2.91 -42.08
N GLU A 822 14.37 3.60 -43.22
CA GLU A 822 15.05 3.26 -44.47
C GLU A 822 16.58 3.37 -44.35
N GLN A 823 17.08 4.16 -43.39
CA GLN A 823 18.50 4.33 -43.08
C GLN A 823 18.98 3.38 -41.98
N SER A 824 18.11 2.53 -41.44
CA SER A 824 18.46 1.57 -40.41
C SER A 824 19.55 0.61 -40.91
N PRO A 825 20.58 0.29 -40.10
CA PRO A 825 21.64 -0.64 -40.50
C PRO A 825 21.13 -2.06 -40.78
N LEU A 826 19.92 -2.39 -40.29
CA LEU A 826 19.29 -3.70 -40.50
C LEU A 826 18.54 -3.80 -41.84
N ASN A 827 18.31 -2.67 -42.51
CA ASN A 827 17.51 -2.61 -43.73
C ASN A 827 18.13 -3.36 -44.91
N GLU A 828 19.46 -3.50 -44.94
CA GLU A 828 20.16 -4.29 -45.97
C GLU A 828 19.77 -5.78 -45.93
N THR A 829 19.57 -6.34 -44.74
CA THR A 829 19.10 -7.73 -44.56
C THR A 829 17.59 -7.86 -44.75
N GLY A 830 16.87 -6.74 -44.70
CA GLY A 830 15.42 -6.64 -44.83
C GLY A 830 14.64 -6.87 -43.55
N TRP A 831 13.34 -6.63 -43.66
CA TRP A 831 12.38 -6.58 -42.57
C TRP A 831 11.18 -7.46 -42.86
N TYR A 832 10.82 -8.30 -41.90
CA TYR A 832 9.46 -8.82 -41.83
C TYR A 832 8.52 -7.68 -41.40
N ILE A 833 7.52 -7.41 -42.23
CA ILE A 833 6.42 -6.50 -41.92
C ILE A 833 5.15 -7.31 -41.67
N TYR A 834 4.49 -7.08 -40.54
CA TYR A 834 3.28 -7.80 -40.11
C TYR A 834 2.11 -6.83 -40.02
N GLY A 835 0.97 -7.20 -40.59
CA GLY A 835 -0.14 -6.27 -40.76
C GLY A 835 -1.34 -6.84 -41.50
N ALA A 836 -2.16 -5.93 -42.02
CA ALA A 836 -3.30 -6.23 -42.88
C ALA A 836 -3.64 -5.02 -43.76
N LEU A 837 -4.45 -5.25 -44.79
CA LEU A 837 -5.01 -4.17 -45.61
C LEU A 837 -6.06 -3.39 -44.82
N ASN A 838 -6.06 -2.07 -44.96
CA ASN A 838 -7.13 -1.19 -44.49
C ASN A 838 -8.23 -1.02 -45.57
N ASP A 839 -9.24 -0.20 -45.28
CA ASP A 839 -10.31 0.14 -46.23
C ASP A 839 -9.83 0.81 -47.53
N GLN A 840 -8.63 1.39 -47.53
CA GLN A 840 -8.01 2.07 -48.68
C GLN A 840 -7.08 1.15 -49.51
N ASP A 841 -7.07 -0.16 -49.21
CA ASP A 841 -6.19 -1.15 -49.85
C ASP A 841 -4.70 -0.90 -49.60
N GLU A 842 -4.36 -0.21 -48.50
CA GLU A 842 -2.98 -0.02 -48.06
C GLU A 842 -2.60 -1.10 -47.05
N PHE A 843 -1.44 -1.74 -47.24
CA PHE A 843 -0.90 -2.65 -46.24
C PHE A 843 -0.33 -1.86 -45.06
N VAL A 844 -0.97 -2.00 -43.90
CA VAL A 844 -0.62 -1.25 -42.70
C VAL A 844 0.25 -2.10 -41.79
N VAL A 845 1.46 -1.62 -41.50
CA VAL A 845 2.47 -2.34 -40.71
C VAL A 845 2.24 -2.08 -39.22
N GLN A 846 1.70 -3.11 -38.54
CA GLN A 846 1.41 -3.12 -37.11
C GLN A 846 2.60 -3.60 -36.28
N ALA A 847 3.35 -4.59 -36.80
CA ALA A 847 4.55 -5.13 -36.18
C ALA A 847 5.69 -5.22 -37.21
N ILE A 848 6.94 -5.09 -36.76
CA ILE A 848 8.12 -5.21 -37.61
C ILE A 848 9.21 -6.01 -36.92
N ALA A 849 9.97 -6.79 -37.68
CA ALA A 849 11.10 -7.53 -37.14
C ALA A 849 12.20 -7.70 -38.21
N PRO A 850 13.49 -7.54 -37.87
CA PRO A 850 14.56 -7.65 -38.85
C PRO A 850 14.77 -9.12 -39.23
N PHE A 851 15.01 -9.38 -40.51
CA PHE A 851 15.18 -10.74 -41.02
C PHE A 851 16.30 -11.48 -40.29
N HIS A 852 17.44 -10.80 -40.11
CA HIS A 852 18.64 -11.37 -39.50
C HIS A 852 18.48 -11.74 -38.02
N LEU A 853 17.43 -11.29 -37.32
CA LEU A 853 17.24 -11.70 -35.92
C LEU A 853 16.74 -13.15 -35.79
N PHE A 854 16.15 -13.71 -36.84
CA PHE A 854 15.53 -15.05 -36.80
C PHE A 854 16.23 -16.08 -37.68
N ASP A 855 17.02 -15.65 -38.67
CA ASP A 855 17.75 -16.58 -39.51
C ASP A 855 18.81 -17.32 -38.69
N LEU A 856 19.11 -18.56 -39.09
CA LEU A 856 20.04 -19.42 -38.34
C LEU A 856 21.51 -19.13 -38.69
N THR A 857 21.85 -17.84 -38.80
CA THR A 857 23.21 -17.37 -39.13
C THR A 857 23.81 -16.63 -37.93
N PRO A 858 24.88 -17.15 -37.30
CA PRO A 858 25.50 -16.51 -36.15
C PRO A 858 26.58 -15.51 -36.56
N ASP A 859 26.60 -14.33 -35.93
CA ASP A 859 27.70 -13.36 -36.02
C ASP A 859 28.93 -13.83 -35.24
N ILE A 860 28.68 -14.44 -34.07
CA ILE A 860 29.70 -14.87 -33.13
C ILE A 860 29.54 -16.37 -32.88
N VAL A 861 30.62 -17.13 -33.04
CA VAL A 861 30.64 -18.56 -32.70
C VAL A 861 31.73 -18.81 -31.66
N LEU A 862 31.34 -19.29 -30.47
CA LEU A 862 32.25 -19.62 -29.38
C LEU A 862 32.21 -21.12 -29.08
N THR A 863 33.36 -21.78 -29.21
CA THR A 863 33.50 -23.22 -28.94
C THR A 863 34.34 -23.53 -27.70
N ASP A 864 35.05 -22.55 -27.13
CA ASP A 864 35.76 -22.75 -25.87
C ASP A 864 34.78 -22.65 -24.68
N PRO A 865 34.70 -23.67 -23.79
CA PRO A 865 33.79 -23.65 -22.65
C PRO A 865 34.00 -22.47 -21.70
N LYS A 866 35.25 -22.06 -21.46
CA LYS A 866 35.55 -20.95 -20.54
C LYS A 866 35.17 -19.60 -21.15
N ALA A 867 35.46 -19.41 -22.44
CA ALA A 867 35.05 -18.23 -23.20
C ALA A 867 33.53 -18.10 -23.25
N SER A 868 32.82 -19.20 -23.51
CA SER A 868 31.35 -19.21 -23.58
C SER A 868 30.71 -18.83 -22.23
N LEU A 869 31.24 -19.34 -21.11
CA LEU A 869 30.78 -18.96 -19.76
C LEU A 869 31.11 -17.50 -19.42
N ARG A 870 32.29 -17.02 -19.82
CA ARG A 870 32.69 -15.61 -19.63
C ARG A 870 31.79 -14.68 -20.45
N TYR A 871 31.42 -15.11 -21.66
CA TYR A 871 30.56 -14.34 -22.56
C TYR A 871 29.20 -14.07 -21.93
N ILE A 872 28.52 -15.11 -21.43
CA ILE A 872 27.25 -14.96 -20.70
C ILE A 872 27.45 -14.11 -19.44
N ASN A 873 28.49 -14.35 -18.64
CA ASN A 873 28.59 -13.67 -17.36
C ASN A 873 28.90 -12.16 -17.48
N ASN A 874 29.62 -11.75 -18.54
CA ASN A 874 30.21 -10.41 -18.61
C ASN A 874 30.15 -9.70 -19.96
N GLU A 875 30.08 -10.40 -21.09
CA GLU A 875 30.40 -9.80 -22.41
C GLU A 875 29.18 -9.54 -23.29
N TYR A 876 28.15 -10.39 -23.26
CA TYR A 876 27.05 -10.26 -24.24
C TYR A 876 26.28 -8.94 -24.12
N TRP A 877 26.19 -8.34 -22.92
CA TRP A 877 25.59 -7.01 -22.72
C TRP A 877 26.56 -5.83 -22.85
N GLN A 878 27.83 -6.05 -23.20
CA GLN A 878 28.80 -4.96 -23.33
C GLN A 878 28.43 -4.02 -24.47
N ASP A 879 28.79 -2.74 -24.30
CA ASP A 879 28.62 -1.70 -25.30
C ASP A 879 27.19 -1.51 -25.83
N ALA A 880 26.17 -1.85 -25.01
CA ALA A 880 24.76 -1.75 -25.40
C ALA A 880 24.42 -0.41 -26.07
N ARG A 881 24.89 0.71 -25.51
CA ARG A 881 24.71 2.07 -26.06
C ARG A 881 25.29 2.24 -27.47
N GLN A 882 26.46 1.67 -27.74
CA GLN A 882 27.14 1.78 -29.04
C GLN A 882 26.47 0.90 -30.10
N ARG A 883 25.73 -0.13 -29.68
CA ARG A 883 25.03 -1.08 -30.54
C ARG A 883 23.60 -0.67 -30.88
N LYS A 884 23.17 0.55 -30.53
CA LYS A 884 21.80 1.03 -30.84
C LYS A 884 21.48 0.85 -32.33
N GLY A 885 20.27 0.38 -32.63
CA GLY A 885 19.79 0.07 -33.97
C GLY A 885 20.29 -1.25 -34.55
N GLN A 886 21.12 -2.03 -33.83
CA GLN A 886 21.72 -3.27 -34.33
C GLN A 886 21.13 -4.51 -33.67
N VAL A 887 21.36 -5.67 -34.31
CA VAL A 887 21.13 -6.99 -33.75
C VAL A 887 22.44 -7.78 -33.71
N VAL A 888 22.52 -8.76 -32.80
CA VAL A 888 23.67 -9.67 -32.69
C VAL A 888 23.19 -11.08 -32.38
N ASN A 889 23.61 -12.05 -33.18
CA ASN A 889 23.38 -13.47 -32.98
C ASN A 889 24.67 -14.18 -32.55
N SER A 890 24.64 -14.79 -31.36
CA SER A 890 25.79 -15.51 -30.81
C SER A 890 25.48 -16.98 -30.60
N LEU A 891 26.31 -17.87 -31.13
CA LEU A 891 26.21 -19.31 -30.98
C LEU A 891 27.32 -19.85 -30.07
N LEU A 892 26.92 -20.45 -28.94
CA LEU A 892 27.81 -21.06 -27.95
C LEU A 892 27.74 -22.59 -28.06
N LEU A 893 28.84 -23.20 -28.51
CA LEU A 893 28.99 -24.62 -28.81
C LEU A 893 30.21 -25.22 -28.10
N PRO A 894 30.24 -25.26 -26.77
CA PRO A 894 31.42 -25.68 -26.01
C PRO A 894 31.79 -27.17 -26.17
N GLN A 895 30.92 -27.96 -26.81
CA GLN A 895 31.08 -29.41 -26.99
C GLN A 895 31.71 -29.78 -28.34
N VAL A 896 31.81 -28.84 -29.29
CA VAL A 896 32.31 -29.11 -30.65
C VAL A 896 33.72 -28.54 -30.79
N PRO A 897 34.72 -29.31 -31.28
CA PRO A 897 36.05 -28.80 -31.58
C PRO A 897 36.01 -27.59 -32.53
N SER A 898 36.88 -26.60 -32.31
CA SER A 898 36.88 -25.32 -33.04
C SER A 898 37.07 -25.45 -34.56
N THR A 899 37.62 -26.56 -35.05
CA THR A 899 37.86 -26.83 -36.48
C THR A 899 36.59 -27.18 -37.26
N ASP A 900 35.53 -27.67 -36.60
CA ASP A 900 34.35 -28.23 -37.27
C ASP A 900 33.10 -27.34 -37.11
N ALA A 901 33.12 -26.37 -36.20
CA ALA A 901 31.92 -25.63 -35.77
C ALA A 901 31.24 -24.79 -36.86
N ARG A 902 31.98 -24.27 -37.86
CA ARG A 902 31.40 -23.52 -38.99
C ARG A 902 30.73 -24.42 -40.04
N LEU A 903 31.16 -25.67 -40.16
CA LEU A 903 30.60 -26.64 -41.12
C LEU A 903 29.36 -27.36 -40.56
N MET A 904 29.06 -27.21 -39.26
CA MET A 904 27.98 -27.95 -38.58
C MET A 904 26.77 -27.10 -38.18
N VAL A 905 26.71 -25.80 -38.49
CA VAL A 905 25.54 -24.95 -38.14
C VAL A 905 24.28 -25.44 -38.88
N ASP A 906 24.42 -25.82 -40.15
CA ASP A 906 23.32 -26.34 -40.98
C ASP A 906 22.81 -27.71 -40.52
N ASP A 907 23.66 -28.53 -39.89
CA ASP A 907 23.29 -29.85 -39.35
C ASP A 907 22.75 -29.78 -37.92
N LEU A 908 23.02 -28.68 -37.20
CA LEU A 908 22.70 -28.50 -35.80
C LEU A 908 21.20 -28.27 -35.57
N TRP A 909 20.52 -27.60 -36.50
CA TRP A 909 19.12 -27.23 -36.40
C TRP A 909 18.34 -27.78 -37.58
N ARG A 910 17.25 -28.48 -37.28
CA ARG A 910 16.36 -29.09 -38.27
C ARG A 910 14.96 -28.53 -38.12
N GLU A 911 14.24 -28.51 -39.23
CA GLU A 911 12.83 -28.16 -39.23
C GLU A 911 12.05 -29.02 -38.22
N GLY A 912 11.29 -28.38 -37.33
CA GLY A 912 10.57 -29.01 -36.23
C GLY A 912 11.34 -29.12 -34.90
N ASP A 913 12.63 -28.78 -34.87
CA ASP A 913 13.38 -28.70 -33.62
C ASP A 913 12.77 -27.64 -32.69
N ARG A 914 12.67 -27.98 -31.41
CA ARG A 914 12.23 -27.05 -30.35
C ARG A 914 13.39 -26.73 -29.42
N ALA A 915 13.40 -25.51 -28.90
CA ALA A 915 14.37 -25.05 -27.90
C ALA A 915 13.68 -24.26 -26.79
N LEU A 916 14.28 -24.30 -25.60
CA LEU A 916 13.83 -23.47 -24.48
C LEU A 916 14.25 -22.03 -24.74
N LEU A 917 13.29 -21.11 -24.73
CA LEU A 917 13.57 -19.68 -24.79
C LEU A 917 13.59 -19.10 -23.37
N MET A 918 14.55 -18.23 -23.10
CA MET A 918 14.53 -17.34 -21.94
C MET A 918 14.77 -15.92 -22.40
N GLU A 919 13.87 -15.03 -22.02
CA GLU A 919 13.89 -13.63 -22.43
C GLU A 919 14.31 -12.75 -21.27
N VAL A 920 15.10 -11.73 -21.58
CA VAL A 920 15.41 -10.65 -20.65
C VAL A 920 15.62 -9.33 -21.39
N TYR A 921 15.01 -8.26 -20.91
CA TYR A 921 15.24 -6.91 -21.43
C TYR A 921 15.88 -5.95 -20.41
N GLY A 922 16.52 -4.91 -20.94
CA GLY A 922 17.17 -3.85 -20.18
C GLY A 922 16.34 -2.57 -20.03
N GLY A 923 17.04 -1.51 -19.63
CA GLY A 923 16.45 -0.21 -19.33
C GLY A 923 16.52 0.81 -20.46
N ILE A 924 15.90 1.96 -20.20
CA ILE A 924 15.85 3.12 -21.10
C ILE A 924 16.70 4.25 -20.53
N GLY A 925 17.73 4.66 -21.29
CA GLY A 925 18.61 5.80 -21.02
C GLY A 925 18.27 7.03 -21.88
N GLY A 926 19.24 7.92 -22.07
CA GLY A 926 19.05 9.15 -22.87
C GLY A 926 18.37 10.30 -22.13
N ASN A 927 17.82 11.24 -22.90
CA ASN A 927 17.07 12.40 -22.38
C ASN A 927 15.77 11.97 -21.71
N LYS A 928 15.14 10.92 -22.23
CA LYS A 928 13.90 10.32 -21.69
C LYS A 928 14.16 9.06 -20.85
N LYS A 929 15.26 9.06 -20.08
CA LYS A 929 15.63 7.93 -19.22
C LYS A 929 14.54 7.59 -18.21
N GLU A 930 14.35 6.30 -17.95
CA GLU A 930 13.40 5.86 -16.92
C GLU A 930 13.94 6.04 -15.49
N PHE A 931 13.04 6.10 -14.53
CA PHE A 931 13.41 6.21 -13.11
C PHE A 931 14.00 4.89 -12.60
N ALA A 932 15.30 4.92 -12.26
CA ALA A 932 16.03 3.76 -11.71
C ALA A 932 16.56 4.08 -10.29
N PRO A 933 15.84 3.69 -9.22
CA PRO A 933 16.31 3.84 -7.85
C PRO A 933 17.68 3.19 -7.63
N GLY A 934 18.65 3.97 -7.16
CA GLY A 934 20.02 3.48 -6.96
C GLY A 934 20.74 3.04 -8.24
N GLY A 935 20.23 3.44 -9.42
CA GLY A 935 20.78 3.05 -10.72
C GLY A 935 20.51 1.58 -11.10
N ILE A 936 19.55 0.93 -10.45
CA ILE A 936 19.22 -0.48 -10.70
C ILE A 936 18.11 -0.57 -11.75
N TYR A 937 18.40 -1.25 -12.86
CA TYR A 937 17.47 -1.61 -13.92
C TYR A 937 17.19 -3.11 -13.82
N PHE A 938 16.03 -3.46 -13.26
CA PHE A 938 15.69 -4.86 -12.98
C PHE A 938 15.45 -5.67 -14.27
N GLY A 939 14.79 -5.08 -15.27
CA GLY A 939 14.33 -5.80 -16.46
C GLY A 939 13.08 -6.66 -16.17
N HIS A 940 12.79 -7.58 -17.09
CA HIS A 940 11.79 -8.64 -16.94
C HIS A 940 12.41 -9.98 -17.35
N PHE A 941 11.79 -11.08 -16.94
CA PHE A 941 12.20 -12.41 -17.35
C PHE A 941 10.99 -13.26 -17.66
N SER A 942 11.04 -13.97 -18.78
CA SER A 942 10.03 -14.95 -19.16
C SER A 942 10.66 -16.17 -19.81
N PHE A 943 9.97 -17.31 -19.70
CA PHE A 943 10.28 -18.48 -20.50
C PHE A 943 9.46 -18.45 -21.79
N GLY A 944 9.86 -19.25 -22.77
CA GLY A 944 9.11 -19.47 -23.98
C GLY A 944 9.63 -20.69 -24.75
N ILE A 945 9.28 -20.72 -26.03
CA ILE A 945 9.66 -21.76 -26.96
C ILE A 945 10.17 -21.08 -28.22
N ALA A 946 11.31 -21.54 -28.72
CA ALA A 946 11.73 -21.28 -30.09
C ALA A 946 11.57 -22.57 -30.89
N THR A 947 10.89 -22.49 -32.04
CA THR A 947 10.71 -23.62 -32.96
C THR A 947 11.42 -23.31 -34.27
N VAL A 948 12.17 -24.26 -34.81
CA VAL A 948 12.78 -24.10 -36.13
C VAL A 948 11.75 -24.41 -37.20
N VAL A 949 11.42 -23.41 -38.01
CA VAL A 949 10.45 -23.51 -39.10
C VAL A 949 11.08 -23.17 -40.43
N ARG A 950 10.55 -23.73 -41.52
CA ARG A 950 10.92 -23.31 -42.87
C ARG A 950 10.08 -22.13 -43.29
N GLU A 951 10.74 -21.01 -43.52
CA GLU A 951 10.10 -19.77 -43.93
C GLU A 951 9.57 -19.88 -45.38
N PRO A 952 8.26 -19.75 -45.63
CA PRO A 952 7.71 -19.91 -46.98
C PRO A 952 8.24 -18.89 -48.00
N LEU A 953 8.46 -17.64 -47.59
CA LEU A 953 8.90 -16.54 -48.47
C LEU A 953 10.35 -16.73 -48.94
N THR A 954 11.24 -17.25 -48.11
CA THR A 954 12.67 -17.42 -48.45
C THR A 954 13.07 -18.86 -48.73
N GLY A 955 12.36 -19.84 -48.16
CA GLY A 955 12.73 -21.26 -48.16
C GLY A 955 13.79 -21.63 -47.10
N LEU A 956 14.34 -20.66 -46.37
CA LEU A 956 15.37 -20.85 -45.35
C LEU A 956 14.76 -21.26 -44.00
N LEU A 957 15.57 -21.86 -43.14
CA LEU A 957 15.17 -22.15 -41.76
C LEU A 957 15.33 -20.89 -40.90
N ARG A 958 14.40 -20.70 -39.96
CA ARG A 958 14.44 -19.61 -38.97
C ARG A 958 13.84 -20.04 -37.63
N PHE A 959 14.11 -19.28 -36.59
CA PHE A 959 13.38 -19.37 -35.33
C PHE A 959 12.00 -18.70 -35.43
N ASP A 960 10.97 -19.47 -35.08
CA ASP A 960 9.65 -18.98 -34.71
C ASP A 960 9.58 -18.88 -33.17
N ILE A 961 9.25 -17.70 -32.65
CA ILE A 961 9.44 -17.36 -31.24
C ILE A 961 8.09 -17.10 -30.56
N GLU A 962 7.84 -17.86 -29.50
CA GLU A 962 6.67 -17.74 -28.66
C GLU A 962 7.05 -17.59 -27.18
N TYR A 963 6.54 -16.56 -26.54
CA TYR A 963 6.73 -16.31 -25.12
C TYR A 963 5.60 -16.89 -24.27
N ARG A 964 5.95 -17.44 -23.11
CA ARG A 964 5.03 -17.81 -22.04
C ARG A 964 5.10 -16.73 -20.95
N GLN A 965 4.41 -15.63 -21.17
CA GLN A 965 4.48 -14.45 -20.31
C GLN A 965 3.76 -14.69 -18.98
N ILE A 966 4.52 -14.77 -17.90
CA ILE A 966 4.00 -14.61 -16.53
C ILE A 966 4.16 -13.13 -16.18
N PHE A 967 3.20 -12.31 -16.61
CA PHE A 967 3.28 -10.86 -16.49
C PHE A 967 2.15 -10.35 -15.60
N THR A 968 2.47 -9.46 -14.66
CA THR A 968 1.43 -8.83 -13.82
C THR A 968 0.61 -7.85 -14.64
N HIS A 969 -0.63 -7.60 -14.23
CA HIS A 969 -1.45 -6.54 -14.82
C HIS A 969 -0.65 -5.23 -14.94
N SER A 970 -0.73 -4.60 -16.11
CA SER A 970 0.09 -3.43 -16.45
C SER A 970 -0.70 -2.35 -17.17
N PRO A 971 -0.17 -1.12 -17.25
CA PRO A 971 -0.80 -0.05 -18.00
C PRO A 971 -0.93 -0.32 -19.50
N GLU A 972 -0.06 -1.15 -20.07
CA GLU A 972 -0.04 -1.50 -21.49
C GLU A 972 -1.10 -2.54 -21.86
N GLY A 973 -1.74 -3.20 -20.87
CA GLY A 973 -2.65 -4.31 -21.13
C GLY A 973 -1.92 -5.57 -21.58
N VAL A 974 -0.80 -5.93 -20.92
CA VAL A 974 -0.12 -7.20 -21.22
C VAL A 974 -0.92 -8.35 -20.61
N VAL A 975 -1.33 -9.30 -21.46
CA VAL A 975 -2.05 -10.50 -21.02
C VAL A 975 -1.06 -11.63 -20.74
N ALA A 976 -1.09 -12.15 -19.51
CA ALA A 976 -0.31 -13.33 -19.16
C ALA A 976 -0.76 -14.56 -19.96
N GLY A 977 0.20 -15.30 -20.53
CA GLY A 977 -0.07 -16.45 -21.39
C GLY A 977 0.83 -16.51 -22.61
N SER A 978 0.36 -17.23 -23.62
CA SER A 978 1.07 -17.39 -24.90
C SER A 978 1.06 -16.10 -25.71
N ASN A 979 2.23 -15.56 -26.02
CA ASN A 979 2.38 -14.38 -26.85
C ASN A 979 3.42 -14.65 -27.94
N HIS A 980 3.04 -14.50 -29.20
CA HIS A 980 3.99 -14.56 -30.30
C HIS A 980 4.94 -13.34 -30.28
N TRP A 981 6.12 -13.46 -30.88
CA TRP A 981 7.08 -12.35 -31.01
C TRP A 981 6.42 -11.05 -31.50
N THR A 982 5.52 -11.16 -32.47
CA THR A 982 4.84 -9.99 -33.08
C THR A 982 4.03 -9.19 -32.09
N ARG A 983 3.53 -9.81 -31.00
CA ARG A 983 2.71 -9.11 -30.00
C ARG A 983 3.54 -8.54 -28.85
N PHE A 984 4.45 -9.33 -28.29
CA PHE A 984 5.16 -8.95 -27.07
C PHE A 984 6.39 -8.08 -27.33
N MET A 985 7.05 -8.29 -28.48
CA MET A 985 8.30 -7.62 -28.85
C MET A 985 8.16 -6.73 -30.07
N GLY A 986 7.69 -7.27 -31.20
CA GLY A 986 7.72 -6.60 -32.52
C GLY A 986 6.57 -5.65 -32.81
N ASP A 987 5.52 -5.63 -31.99
CA ASP A 987 4.40 -4.69 -32.13
C ASP A 987 4.91 -3.26 -31.96
N ARG A 988 4.57 -2.39 -32.91
CA ARG A 988 5.13 -1.03 -32.93
C ARG A 988 4.53 -0.14 -31.83
N GLN A 989 3.32 -0.43 -31.37
CA GLN A 989 2.62 0.34 -30.34
C GLN A 989 2.68 -0.33 -28.96
N TYR A 990 2.66 -1.66 -28.90
CA TYR A 990 2.59 -2.43 -27.65
C TYR A 990 3.87 -3.23 -27.35
N GLY A 991 4.75 -3.39 -28.33
CA GLY A 991 5.97 -4.19 -28.24
C GLY A 991 7.11 -3.44 -27.54
N ARG A 992 8.20 -4.15 -27.29
CA ARG A 992 9.33 -3.68 -26.46
C ARG A 992 10.60 -3.36 -27.23
N VAL A 993 10.81 -4.01 -28.37
CA VAL A 993 12.13 -4.05 -29.02
C VAL A 993 12.56 -2.71 -29.63
N GLY A 994 11.60 -1.81 -29.89
CA GLY A 994 11.89 -0.48 -30.44
C GLY A 994 12.48 0.50 -29.42
N PHE A 995 12.15 0.34 -28.14
CA PHE A 995 12.53 1.30 -27.10
C PHE A 995 13.33 0.68 -25.94
N ARG A 996 13.43 -0.66 -25.88
CA ARG A 996 14.27 -1.37 -24.90
C ARG A 996 15.27 -2.30 -25.60
N PRO A 997 16.48 -2.47 -25.05
CA PRO A 997 17.35 -3.53 -25.49
C PRO A 997 16.88 -4.88 -24.93
N VAL A 998 16.93 -5.93 -25.74
CA VAL A 998 16.40 -7.28 -25.43
C VAL A 998 17.46 -8.32 -25.76
N ALA A 999 17.51 -9.39 -24.96
CA ALA A 999 18.24 -10.60 -25.29
C ALA A 999 17.36 -11.83 -25.07
N ASP A 1000 17.28 -12.67 -26.09
CA ASP A 1000 16.65 -13.98 -26.03
C ASP A 1000 17.74 -15.06 -26.03
N VAL A 1001 17.75 -15.90 -24.99
CA VAL A 1001 18.64 -17.04 -24.83
C VAL A 1001 17.88 -18.31 -25.20
N ILE A 1002 18.21 -18.87 -26.34
CA ILE A 1002 17.60 -20.07 -26.93
C ILE A 1002 18.50 -21.28 -26.64
N ILE A 1003 17.98 -22.26 -25.93
CA ILE A 1003 18.74 -23.41 -25.43
C ILE A 1003 18.23 -24.70 -26.09
N LYS A 1004 19.10 -25.32 -26.90
CA LYS A 1004 18.90 -26.70 -27.38
C LYS A 1004 19.63 -27.67 -26.47
N PHE A 1005 18.87 -28.51 -25.79
CA PHE A 1005 19.39 -29.50 -24.85
C PHE A 1005 18.56 -30.77 -24.97
N PRO A 1006 18.97 -31.74 -25.81
CA PRO A 1006 18.18 -32.95 -26.10
C PRO A 1006 17.56 -33.65 -24.87
N PRO A 1007 18.23 -33.75 -23.69
CA PRO A 1007 17.58 -34.28 -22.49
C PRO A 1007 16.28 -33.58 -22.05
N PHE A 1008 16.08 -32.32 -22.43
CA PHE A 1008 14.94 -31.49 -22.08
C PHE A 1008 14.08 -31.09 -23.30
N THR A 1009 14.71 -30.85 -24.45
CA THR A 1009 14.05 -30.28 -25.64
C THR A 1009 13.50 -31.31 -26.61
N GLU A 1010 13.91 -32.57 -26.50
CA GLU A 1010 13.40 -33.67 -27.31
C GLU A 1010 12.50 -34.60 -26.49
N ASP A 1011 11.55 -35.23 -27.17
CA ASP A 1011 10.65 -36.22 -26.58
C ASP A 1011 11.38 -37.55 -26.34
N TYR A 1012 10.81 -38.36 -25.46
CA TYR A 1012 11.24 -39.72 -25.12
C TYR A 1012 10.16 -40.71 -25.51
N ASP A 1013 10.56 -41.95 -25.83
CA ASP A 1013 9.67 -43.05 -26.17
C ASP A 1013 10.16 -44.34 -25.47
N PHE A 1014 9.38 -44.84 -24.51
CA PHE A 1014 9.66 -46.08 -23.78
C PHE A 1014 8.70 -47.18 -24.25
N ASP A 1015 8.95 -47.70 -25.46
CA ASP A 1015 8.14 -48.73 -26.12
C ASP A 1015 6.65 -48.35 -26.25
N GLY A 1016 6.39 -47.14 -26.76
CA GLY A 1016 5.04 -46.60 -26.98
C GLY A 1016 4.56 -45.66 -25.86
N VAL A 1017 5.26 -45.60 -24.72
CA VAL A 1017 5.02 -44.59 -23.69
C VAL A 1017 5.81 -43.33 -24.03
N LYS A 1018 5.17 -42.38 -24.71
CA LYS A 1018 5.76 -41.10 -25.09
C LYS A 1018 5.79 -40.11 -23.93
N PHE A 1019 6.83 -39.28 -23.89
CA PHE A 1019 7.07 -38.36 -22.79
C PHE A 1019 7.81 -37.10 -23.26
N SER A 1020 7.43 -35.91 -22.76
CA SER A 1020 7.97 -34.63 -23.23
C SER A 1020 8.23 -33.65 -22.08
N PRO A 1021 9.49 -33.41 -21.67
CA PRO A 1021 9.82 -32.45 -20.62
C PRO A 1021 9.37 -31.02 -20.95
N MET A 1022 9.57 -30.60 -22.21
CA MET A 1022 9.17 -29.28 -22.70
C MET A 1022 7.66 -29.08 -22.58
N THR A 1023 6.86 -30.06 -23.02
CA THR A 1023 5.40 -30.01 -22.92
C THR A 1023 4.95 -29.86 -21.46
N ARG A 1024 5.65 -30.50 -20.51
CA ARG A 1024 5.30 -30.36 -19.10
C ARG A 1024 5.63 -28.97 -18.54
N LEU A 1025 6.77 -28.39 -18.91
CA LEU A 1025 7.10 -27.01 -18.56
C LEU A 1025 6.01 -26.06 -19.05
N ILE A 1026 5.63 -26.18 -20.32
CA ILE A 1026 4.60 -25.35 -20.95
C ILE A 1026 3.30 -25.42 -20.15
N ARG A 1027 2.84 -26.63 -19.79
CA ARG A 1027 1.64 -26.79 -18.96
C ARG A 1027 1.75 -26.11 -17.59
N GLU A 1028 2.89 -26.19 -16.91
CA GLU A 1028 3.06 -25.48 -15.63
C GLU A 1028 3.07 -23.95 -15.80
N LEU A 1029 3.60 -23.46 -16.93
CA LEU A 1029 3.56 -22.04 -17.28
C LEU A 1029 2.14 -21.58 -17.63
N ASP A 1030 1.37 -22.37 -18.38
CA ASP A 1030 -0.03 -22.06 -18.72
C ASP A 1030 -0.92 -22.04 -17.47
N VAL A 1031 -0.66 -22.93 -16.50
CA VAL A 1031 -1.31 -22.90 -15.18
C VAL A 1031 -0.98 -21.60 -14.46
N MET A 1032 0.30 -21.20 -14.43
CA MET A 1032 0.69 -19.95 -13.77
C MET A 1032 0.12 -18.72 -14.49
N ALA A 1033 0.10 -18.72 -15.82
CA ALA A 1033 -0.46 -17.64 -16.63
C ALA A 1033 -1.96 -17.45 -16.36
N ALA A 1034 -2.74 -18.54 -16.38
CA ALA A 1034 -4.17 -18.49 -16.06
C ALA A 1034 -4.43 -17.91 -14.65
N ARG A 1035 -3.64 -18.32 -13.66
CA ARG A 1035 -3.70 -17.74 -12.30
C ARG A 1035 -3.35 -16.25 -12.28
N TYR A 1036 -2.38 -15.83 -13.08
CA TYR A 1036 -1.98 -14.41 -13.19
C TYR A 1036 -3.04 -13.54 -13.87
N ARG A 1037 -3.75 -14.06 -14.88
CA ARG A 1037 -4.81 -13.33 -15.61
C ARG A 1037 -5.96 -12.88 -14.70
N ILE A 1038 -6.28 -13.65 -13.67
CA ILE A 1038 -7.39 -13.35 -12.75
C ILE A 1038 -6.96 -13.15 -11.30
N GLY A 1039 -5.65 -13.16 -11.03
CA GLY A 1039 -5.09 -12.92 -9.70
C GLY A 1039 -5.54 -13.91 -8.64
N ASP A 1040 -5.55 -15.21 -8.94
CA ASP A 1040 -6.13 -16.24 -8.05
C ASP A 1040 -7.58 -15.88 -7.59
N GLY A 1041 -8.36 -15.28 -8.50
CA GLY A 1041 -9.75 -14.89 -8.27
C GLY A 1041 -9.93 -13.49 -7.67
N THR A 1042 -8.84 -12.76 -7.39
CA THR A 1042 -8.90 -11.40 -6.81
C THR A 1042 -8.97 -10.28 -7.86
N GLY A 1043 -8.87 -10.60 -9.15
CA GLY A 1043 -8.91 -9.65 -10.26
C GLY A 1043 -7.62 -8.88 -10.53
N THR A 1044 -6.55 -9.11 -9.76
CA THR A 1044 -5.28 -8.38 -9.95
C THR A 1044 -4.05 -9.20 -9.55
N THR A 1045 -2.92 -8.89 -10.16
CA THR A 1045 -1.59 -9.37 -9.80
C THR A 1045 -0.62 -8.20 -9.77
N MET A 1046 0.29 -8.19 -8.81
CA MET A 1046 1.23 -7.09 -8.60
C MET A 1046 2.60 -7.63 -8.21
N VAL A 1047 3.65 -6.96 -8.67
CA VAL A 1047 5.02 -7.24 -8.26
C VAL A 1047 5.23 -6.73 -6.83
N SER A 1048 5.83 -7.56 -5.99
CA SER A 1048 6.23 -7.19 -4.63
C SER A 1048 7.55 -7.90 -4.27
N PRO A 1049 8.22 -7.53 -3.16
CA PRO A 1049 9.43 -8.23 -2.71
C PRO A 1049 9.24 -9.73 -2.44
N VAL A 1050 7.99 -10.21 -2.42
CA VAL A 1050 7.65 -11.63 -2.23
C VAL A 1050 6.95 -12.26 -3.41
N ASN A 1051 6.44 -11.52 -4.40
CA ASN A 1051 5.78 -12.05 -5.59
C ASN A 1051 6.44 -11.40 -6.81
N SER A 1052 7.13 -12.19 -7.62
CA SER A 1052 7.86 -11.69 -8.79
C SER A 1052 7.68 -12.66 -9.95
N CYS A 1053 7.43 -12.11 -11.13
CA CYS A 1053 7.29 -12.85 -12.39
C CYS A 1053 8.43 -13.86 -12.60
N VAL A 1054 9.65 -13.47 -12.24
CA VAL A 1054 10.86 -14.30 -12.38
C VAL A 1054 10.85 -15.49 -11.43
N GLN A 1055 10.43 -15.27 -10.19
CA GLN A 1055 10.36 -16.33 -9.18
C GLN A 1055 9.33 -17.37 -9.58
N ASP A 1056 8.17 -16.91 -10.03
CA ASP A 1056 7.02 -17.75 -10.36
C ASP A 1056 7.28 -18.54 -11.65
N SER A 1057 7.89 -17.91 -12.65
CA SER A 1057 8.37 -18.57 -13.88
C SER A 1057 9.43 -19.62 -13.56
N THR A 1058 10.45 -19.27 -12.78
CA THR A 1058 11.54 -20.18 -12.38
C THR A 1058 11.02 -21.36 -11.57
N GLN A 1059 10.02 -21.11 -10.72
CA GLN A 1059 9.36 -22.16 -9.96
C GLN A 1059 8.60 -23.10 -10.89
N ALA A 1060 7.90 -22.60 -11.93
CA ALA A 1060 7.22 -23.46 -12.90
C ALA A 1060 8.20 -24.48 -13.52
N LEU A 1061 9.42 -24.04 -13.88
CA LEU A 1061 10.48 -24.93 -14.36
C LEU A 1061 10.89 -25.99 -13.33
N ILE A 1062 11.18 -25.59 -12.09
CA ILE A 1062 11.60 -26.53 -11.04
C ILE A 1062 10.46 -27.51 -10.70
N THR A 1063 9.21 -27.04 -10.67
CA THR A 1063 8.03 -27.87 -10.42
C THR A 1063 7.80 -28.86 -11.57
N ALA A 1064 7.91 -28.43 -12.82
CA ALA A 1064 7.82 -29.29 -14.00
C ALA A 1064 8.86 -30.42 -13.90
N LEU A 1065 10.13 -30.07 -13.70
CA LEU A 1065 11.22 -31.06 -13.56
C LEU A 1065 11.00 -32.02 -12.38
N ASN A 1066 10.56 -31.52 -11.21
CA ASN A 1066 10.27 -32.37 -10.06
C ASN A 1066 9.13 -33.37 -10.32
N ARG A 1067 8.04 -32.91 -10.96
CA ARG A 1067 6.91 -33.78 -11.36
C ARG A 1067 7.34 -34.82 -12.39
N LEU A 1068 8.16 -34.43 -13.36
CA LEU A 1068 8.75 -35.33 -14.36
C LEU A 1068 9.59 -36.42 -13.68
N VAL A 1069 10.48 -36.05 -12.75
CA VAL A 1069 11.28 -37.02 -11.97
C VAL A 1069 10.41 -37.95 -11.13
N ALA A 1070 9.33 -37.44 -10.54
CA ALA A 1070 8.39 -38.26 -9.78
C ALA A 1070 7.65 -39.26 -10.67
N GLU A 1071 7.18 -38.83 -11.84
CA GLU A 1071 6.52 -39.68 -12.84
C GLU A 1071 7.42 -40.83 -13.29
N PHE A 1072 8.70 -40.54 -13.57
CA PHE A 1072 9.70 -41.57 -13.86
C PHE A 1072 9.85 -42.61 -12.75
N ARG A 1073 9.85 -42.18 -11.48
CA ARG A 1073 10.00 -43.08 -10.33
C ARG A 1073 8.75 -43.88 -10.00
N LEU A 1074 7.58 -43.37 -10.40
CA LEU A 1074 6.30 -43.99 -10.10
C LEU A 1074 5.79 -44.89 -11.22
N ASN A 1075 6.33 -44.78 -12.44
CA ASN A 1075 5.95 -45.63 -13.57
C ASN A 1075 6.81 -46.91 -13.64
N PRO A 1076 6.26 -48.10 -13.35
CA PRO A 1076 7.03 -49.34 -13.32
C PRO A 1076 7.56 -49.77 -14.70
N LEU A 1077 6.88 -49.40 -15.79
CA LEU A 1077 7.27 -49.74 -17.16
C LEU A 1077 8.51 -48.94 -17.57
N MET A 1078 8.52 -47.63 -17.30
CA MET A 1078 9.70 -46.79 -17.57
C MET A 1078 10.91 -47.25 -16.73
N LEU A 1079 10.72 -47.56 -15.44
CA LEU A 1079 11.80 -48.08 -14.60
C LEU A 1079 12.35 -49.42 -15.08
N LYS A 1080 11.46 -50.33 -15.49
CA LYS A 1080 11.87 -51.62 -16.08
C LYS A 1080 12.69 -51.39 -17.34
N TRP A 1081 12.20 -50.56 -18.25
CA TRP A 1081 12.88 -50.24 -19.51
C TRP A 1081 14.28 -49.66 -19.27
N LEU A 1082 14.42 -48.70 -18.35
CA LEU A 1082 15.72 -48.09 -18.00
C LEU A 1082 16.72 -49.07 -17.40
N ARG A 1083 16.25 -50.09 -16.68
CA ARG A 1083 17.11 -51.16 -16.15
C ARG A 1083 17.55 -52.14 -17.22
N GLU A 1084 16.68 -52.43 -18.19
CA GLU A 1084 16.94 -53.33 -19.32
C GLU A 1084 17.82 -52.67 -20.39
N HIS A 1085 17.81 -51.33 -20.49
CA HIS A 1085 18.55 -50.55 -21.48
C HIS A 1085 19.53 -49.53 -20.84
N PRO A 1086 20.54 -49.98 -20.07
CA PRO A 1086 21.42 -49.08 -19.31
C PRO A 1086 22.31 -48.17 -20.18
N ASP A 1087 22.69 -48.64 -21.37
CA ASP A 1087 23.59 -47.94 -22.30
C ASP A 1087 22.84 -47.22 -23.44
N HIS A 1088 21.51 -47.20 -23.41
CA HIS A 1088 20.71 -46.51 -24.42
C HIS A 1088 20.76 -44.98 -24.21
N GLU A 1089 20.73 -44.22 -25.30
CA GLU A 1089 20.80 -42.75 -25.31
C GLU A 1089 19.80 -42.09 -24.34
N GLN A 1090 18.53 -42.49 -24.37
CA GLN A 1090 17.48 -42.02 -23.44
C GLN A 1090 17.86 -42.19 -21.95
N THR A 1091 18.53 -43.29 -21.58
CA THR A 1091 18.99 -43.53 -20.20
C THR A 1091 20.06 -42.52 -19.79
N HIS A 1092 20.98 -42.18 -20.70
CA HIS A 1092 21.97 -41.13 -20.48
C HIS A 1092 21.33 -39.75 -20.37
N ARG A 1093 20.37 -39.44 -21.25
CA ARG A 1093 19.62 -38.18 -21.25
C ARG A 1093 18.85 -37.97 -19.93
N ILE A 1094 18.18 -39.00 -19.40
CA ILE A 1094 17.51 -38.91 -18.09
C ILE A 1094 18.47 -38.59 -16.95
N ARG A 1095 19.69 -39.17 -16.95
CA ARG A 1095 20.69 -38.85 -15.94
C ARG A 1095 21.06 -37.36 -15.98
N LEU A 1096 21.23 -36.80 -17.19
CA LEU A 1096 21.50 -35.37 -17.37
C LEU A 1096 20.32 -34.50 -16.93
N LEU A 1097 19.08 -34.93 -17.15
CA LEU A 1097 17.88 -34.25 -16.67
C LEU A 1097 17.84 -34.17 -15.13
N PHE A 1098 18.27 -35.23 -14.44
CA PHE A 1098 18.35 -35.23 -12.97
C PHE A 1098 19.50 -34.35 -12.45
N ASP A 1099 20.63 -34.33 -13.15
CA ASP A 1099 21.74 -33.42 -12.85
C ASP A 1099 21.35 -31.96 -13.06
N LEU A 1100 20.52 -31.66 -14.08
CA LEU A 1100 19.93 -30.36 -14.34
C LEU A 1100 19.07 -29.91 -13.16
N LEU A 1101 18.06 -30.69 -12.76
CA LEU A 1101 17.17 -30.37 -11.65
C LEU A 1101 17.95 -30.05 -10.37
N LYS A 1102 18.88 -30.92 -9.99
CA LYS A 1102 19.69 -30.75 -8.77
C LYS A 1102 20.60 -29.52 -8.84
N SER A 1103 21.11 -29.19 -10.02
CA SER A 1103 21.93 -28.00 -10.24
C SER A 1103 21.10 -26.73 -10.14
N LEU A 1104 19.90 -26.70 -10.74
CA LEU A 1104 18.95 -25.59 -10.67
C LEU A 1104 18.49 -25.33 -9.22
N GLU A 1105 18.08 -26.36 -8.49
CA GLU A 1105 17.68 -26.23 -7.07
C GLU A 1105 18.82 -25.66 -6.23
N SER A 1106 20.04 -26.18 -6.38
CA SER A 1106 21.21 -25.70 -5.63
C SER A 1106 21.58 -24.25 -5.98
N ALA A 1107 21.30 -23.81 -7.19
CA ALA A 1107 21.70 -22.48 -7.68
C ALA A 1107 20.66 -21.41 -7.30
N LEU A 1108 19.37 -21.72 -7.49
CA LEU A 1108 18.26 -20.78 -7.41
C LEU A 1108 17.56 -20.78 -6.04
N GLN A 1109 17.72 -21.85 -5.24
CA GLN A 1109 17.18 -21.96 -3.89
C GLN A 1109 18.31 -22.09 -2.84
N PRO A 1110 19.11 -21.03 -2.57
CA PRO A 1110 20.32 -21.12 -1.75
C PRO A 1110 20.11 -21.62 -0.31
N LEU A 1111 18.92 -21.40 0.27
CA LEU A 1111 18.58 -21.88 1.61
C LEU A 1111 17.83 -23.21 1.61
N GLY A 1112 17.61 -23.84 0.45
CA GLY A 1112 17.02 -25.18 0.32
C GLY A 1112 15.51 -25.28 0.57
N PHE A 1113 14.80 -24.15 0.71
CA PHE A 1113 13.34 -24.11 0.90
C PHE A 1113 12.65 -23.45 -0.29
N ALA A 1114 11.74 -24.18 -0.93
CA ALA A 1114 10.74 -23.60 -1.84
C ALA A 1114 9.65 -22.89 -1.02
N ARG A 1115 9.05 -21.83 -1.59
CA ARG A 1115 7.91 -21.13 -0.98
C ARG A 1115 6.76 -22.10 -0.66
N ALA A 1116 6.23 -22.01 0.57
CA ALA A 1116 5.24 -22.95 1.08
C ALA A 1116 3.87 -22.86 0.39
N ASP A 1117 3.45 -21.65 -0.01
CA ASP A 1117 2.15 -21.38 -0.65
C ASP A 1117 1.98 -22.08 -2.00
N TRP A 1118 3.08 -22.49 -2.63
CA TRP A 1118 3.08 -23.21 -3.91
C TRP A 1118 3.08 -24.73 -3.76
N ARG A 1119 3.53 -25.25 -2.61
CA ARG A 1119 3.40 -26.68 -2.29
C ARG A 1119 1.98 -27.06 -1.88
N THR A 1120 1.23 -26.11 -1.33
CA THR A 1120 -0.12 -26.30 -0.79
C THR A 1120 -1.23 -25.82 -1.73
N GLY A 1121 -0.90 -25.12 -2.83
CA GLY A 1121 -1.89 -24.56 -3.75
C GLY A 1121 -2.65 -23.37 -3.17
N GLU A 1122 -2.04 -22.62 -2.25
CA GLU A 1122 -2.66 -21.45 -1.64
C GLU A 1122 -2.85 -20.32 -2.67
N LEU A 1123 -4.07 -19.78 -2.71
CA LEU A 1123 -4.46 -18.62 -3.52
C LEU A 1123 -3.87 -17.33 -2.91
N THR A 1124 -2.66 -16.98 -3.32
CA THR A 1124 -1.88 -15.87 -2.74
C THR A 1124 -1.68 -14.68 -3.67
N LEU A 1125 -2.03 -14.80 -4.97
CA LEU A 1125 -1.92 -13.71 -5.92
C LEU A 1125 -2.95 -12.60 -5.65
N GLY A 1126 -2.58 -11.35 -5.99
CA GLY A 1126 -3.40 -10.14 -5.82
C GLY A 1126 -3.65 -9.68 -4.38
N ARG A 1127 -3.25 -10.45 -3.38
CA ARG A 1127 -3.29 -10.07 -1.97
C ARG A 1127 -2.06 -9.23 -1.60
N PHE A 1128 -2.20 -8.29 -0.66
CA PHE A 1128 -1.03 -7.57 -0.13
C PHE A 1128 -0.02 -8.59 0.40
N ALA A 1129 1.23 -8.49 -0.06
CA ALA A 1129 2.36 -9.20 0.52
C ALA A 1129 2.26 -9.13 2.04
N GLY A 1130 1.99 -10.29 2.66
CA GLY A 1130 1.48 -10.39 4.03
C GLY A 1130 2.15 -9.38 4.97
N GLU A 1131 1.34 -8.65 5.71
CA GLU A 1131 1.72 -7.52 6.58
C GLU A 1131 2.56 -7.95 7.82
N THR A 1132 3.59 -8.76 7.58
CA THR A 1132 4.57 -9.25 8.54
C THR A 1132 5.96 -9.12 7.92
N PRO A 1133 6.62 -7.94 8.03
CA PRO A 1133 7.90 -7.64 7.38
C PRO A 1133 8.96 -8.72 7.59
N GLY A 1134 9.01 -9.34 8.78
CA GLY A 1134 9.95 -10.43 9.08
C GLY A 1134 9.77 -11.66 8.19
N LYS A 1135 8.51 -12.09 7.91
CA LYS A 1135 8.25 -13.22 7.00
C LYS A 1135 8.54 -12.85 5.56
N THR A 1136 8.21 -11.61 5.16
CA THR A 1136 8.47 -11.07 3.82
C THR A 1136 9.96 -10.98 3.52
N VAL A 1137 10.75 -10.44 4.44
CA VAL A 1137 12.22 -10.38 4.35
C VAL A 1137 12.83 -11.77 4.31
N MET A 1138 12.38 -12.71 5.16
CA MET A 1138 12.87 -14.09 5.15
C MET A 1138 12.58 -14.78 3.81
N LYS A 1139 11.37 -14.63 3.26
CA LYS A 1139 10.99 -15.19 1.95
C LYS A 1139 11.82 -14.59 0.81
N ALA A 1140 12.01 -13.27 0.82
CA ALA A 1140 12.85 -12.58 -0.15
C ALA A 1140 14.31 -13.05 -0.09
N LEU A 1141 14.88 -13.19 1.12
CA LEU A 1141 16.25 -13.69 1.32
C LEU A 1141 16.41 -15.15 0.88
N ALA A 1142 15.39 -16.00 1.07
CA ALA A 1142 15.45 -17.41 0.70
C ALA A 1142 15.52 -17.66 -0.82
N SER A 1143 15.07 -16.71 -1.62
CA SER A 1143 14.91 -16.83 -3.08
C SER A 1143 15.43 -15.60 -3.85
N TRP A 1144 16.37 -14.86 -3.27
CA TRP A 1144 16.82 -13.58 -3.82
C TRP A 1144 17.46 -13.71 -5.22
N ARG A 1145 18.04 -14.87 -5.54
CA ARG A 1145 18.63 -15.11 -6.87
C ARG A 1145 17.60 -15.26 -7.98
N SER A 1146 16.37 -15.68 -7.65
CA SER A 1146 15.24 -15.71 -8.57
C SER A 1146 14.38 -14.44 -8.53
N LEU A 1147 14.75 -13.42 -7.74
CA LEU A 1147 14.12 -12.09 -7.80
C LEU A 1147 14.71 -11.19 -8.89
N LEU A 1148 15.92 -11.51 -9.38
CA LEU A 1148 16.70 -10.66 -10.26
C LEU A 1148 16.70 -11.26 -11.68
N PRO A 1149 16.00 -10.65 -12.66
CA PRO A 1149 15.80 -11.21 -13.99
C PRO A 1149 17.09 -11.68 -14.69
N ARG A 1150 18.05 -10.76 -14.88
CA ARG A 1150 19.34 -11.07 -15.53
C ARG A 1150 20.12 -12.16 -14.79
N LEU A 1151 20.16 -12.09 -13.45
CA LEU A 1151 20.90 -13.07 -12.66
C LEU A 1151 20.33 -14.48 -12.81
N ALA A 1152 19.00 -14.62 -12.76
CA ALA A 1152 18.34 -15.91 -12.95
C ALA A 1152 18.58 -16.45 -14.37
N ASN A 1153 18.38 -15.61 -15.38
CA ASN A 1153 18.63 -15.94 -16.79
C ASN A 1153 20.05 -16.48 -17.02
N ASP A 1154 21.06 -15.70 -16.62
CA ASP A 1154 22.47 -16.02 -16.84
C ASP A 1154 22.88 -17.30 -16.08
N MET A 1155 22.39 -17.48 -14.85
CA MET A 1155 22.66 -18.69 -14.06
C MET A 1155 22.07 -19.94 -14.70
N ILE A 1156 20.83 -19.87 -15.20
CA ILE A 1156 20.17 -21.01 -15.86
C ILE A 1156 20.91 -21.35 -17.15
N ALA A 1157 21.20 -20.36 -18.00
CA ALA A 1157 21.94 -20.55 -19.25
C ALA A 1157 23.32 -21.20 -19.01
N MET A 1158 24.08 -20.73 -18.03
CA MET A 1158 25.38 -21.31 -17.67
C MET A 1158 25.27 -22.75 -17.13
N ILE A 1159 24.18 -23.13 -16.47
CA ILE A 1159 23.97 -24.52 -16.01
C ILE A 1159 23.73 -25.43 -17.20
N PHE A 1160 22.84 -25.05 -18.11
CA PHE A 1160 22.57 -25.81 -19.34
C PHE A 1160 23.84 -25.97 -20.18
N LEU A 1161 24.58 -24.88 -20.39
CA LEU A 1161 25.82 -24.88 -21.16
C LEU A 1161 26.88 -25.85 -20.59
N GLN A 1162 27.05 -25.85 -19.27
CA GLN A 1162 27.97 -26.78 -18.57
C GLN A 1162 27.52 -28.25 -18.61
N LEU A 1163 26.22 -28.51 -18.82
CA LEU A 1163 25.65 -29.86 -18.96
C LEU A 1163 25.66 -30.36 -20.41
N GLY A 1164 26.15 -29.56 -21.36
CA GLY A 1164 26.27 -29.95 -22.77
C GLY A 1164 25.21 -29.37 -23.70
N ALA A 1165 24.45 -28.37 -23.25
CA ALA A 1165 23.52 -27.67 -24.13
C ALA A 1165 24.25 -26.81 -25.17
N THR A 1166 23.59 -26.63 -26.31
CA THR A 1166 23.87 -25.57 -27.28
C THR A 1166 23.07 -24.35 -26.88
N VAL A 1167 23.69 -23.17 -26.89
CA VAL A 1167 23.02 -21.91 -26.54
C VAL A 1167 23.18 -20.91 -27.69
N TRP A 1168 22.05 -20.42 -28.19
CA TRP A 1168 21.98 -19.31 -29.14
C TRP A 1168 21.47 -18.08 -28.40
N ILE A 1169 22.12 -16.93 -28.57
CA ILE A 1169 21.71 -15.67 -27.94
C ILE A 1169 21.42 -14.68 -29.07
N THR A 1170 20.16 -14.26 -29.20
CA THR A 1170 19.79 -13.16 -30.09
C THR A 1170 19.68 -11.90 -29.25
N GLN A 1171 20.18 -10.79 -29.77
CA GLN A 1171 20.16 -9.50 -29.08
C GLN A 1171 19.68 -8.42 -30.02
N ALA A 1172 18.85 -7.52 -29.53
CA ALA A 1172 18.37 -6.36 -30.27
C ALA A 1172 18.47 -5.13 -29.38
N TYR A 1173 18.99 -4.02 -29.92
CA TYR A 1173 19.23 -2.79 -29.15
C TYR A 1173 18.43 -1.62 -29.72
N GLN A 1174 17.16 -1.48 -29.32
CA GLN A 1174 16.29 -0.37 -29.78
C GLN A 1174 16.26 -0.27 -31.32
N ILE A 1175 15.59 -1.24 -31.95
CA ILE A 1175 15.60 -1.42 -33.41
C ILE A 1175 14.35 -0.84 -34.08
N GLY A 1176 14.44 -0.58 -35.39
CA GLY A 1176 13.41 0.10 -36.18
C GLY A 1176 13.96 1.42 -36.72
N GLY A 1177 13.16 2.49 -36.65
CA GLY A 1177 13.66 3.85 -36.86
C GLY A 1177 14.50 4.38 -35.69
N ASP A 1178 15.09 5.56 -35.85
CA ASP A 1178 15.94 6.19 -34.83
C ASP A 1178 15.16 7.22 -33.97
N ASP A 1179 15.20 7.02 -32.65
CA ASP A 1179 14.75 7.99 -31.65
C ASP A 1179 15.96 8.52 -30.86
N PRO A 1180 16.46 9.74 -31.14
CA PRO A 1180 17.68 10.26 -30.52
C PRO A 1180 17.53 10.55 -29.02
N ASP A 1181 16.32 10.57 -28.46
CA ASP A 1181 16.08 10.90 -27.04
C ASP A 1181 16.23 9.71 -26.10
N ILE A 1182 16.35 8.49 -26.64
CA ILE A 1182 16.52 7.26 -25.86
C ILE A 1182 17.84 6.55 -26.19
N GLU A 1183 18.33 5.81 -25.20
CA GLU A 1183 19.54 4.99 -25.34
C GLU A 1183 19.34 3.62 -24.66
N PRO A 1184 19.91 2.53 -25.21
CA PRO A 1184 19.75 1.21 -24.61
C PRO A 1184 20.65 1.07 -23.37
N ILE A 1185 20.07 0.65 -22.25
CA ILE A 1185 20.79 0.36 -21.01
C ILE A 1185 20.70 -1.14 -20.71
N ALA A 1186 21.83 -1.79 -20.48
CA ALA A 1186 21.84 -3.20 -20.08
C ALA A 1186 21.14 -3.42 -18.73
N PRO A 1187 20.43 -4.54 -18.53
CA PRO A 1187 19.88 -4.87 -17.21
C PRO A 1187 21.01 -5.04 -16.20
N THR A 1188 20.80 -4.61 -14.95
CA THR A 1188 21.86 -4.54 -13.94
C THR A 1188 22.51 -5.90 -13.71
N ASN A 1189 23.83 -5.96 -13.85
CA ASN A 1189 24.60 -7.17 -13.57
C ASN A 1189 24.87 -7.30 -12.07
N PHE A 1190 24.33 -8.32 -11.43
CA PHE A 1190 24.58 -8.63 -10.02
C PHE A 1190 25.72 -9.64 -9.81
N SER A 1191 26.45 -10.00 -10.87
CA SER A 1191 27.58 -10.94 -10.94
C SER A 1191 27.32 -12.28 -10.24
N ALA A 1192 27.03 -13.32 -11.03
CA ALA A 1192 27.12 -14.68 -10.53
C ALA A 1192 28.58 -15.16 -10.62
N LYS A 1193 29.09 -15.80 -9.55
CA LYS A 1193 30.13 -16.82 -9.76
C LYS A 1193 29.51 -17.92 -10.63
N VAL A 1194 30.27 -18.46 -11.59
CA VAL A 1194 29.83 -19.60 -12.42
C VAL A 1194 29.21 -20.68 -11.51
N PRO A 1195 27.94 -21.07 -11.73
CA PRO A 1195 27.24 -21.98 -10.83
C PRO A 1195 27.88 -23.38 -10.88
N LYS A 1196 28.00 -24.02 -9.71
CA LYS A 1196 28.56 -25.38 -9.61
C LYS A 1196 27.55 -26.43 -10.03
N ILE A 1197 27.92 -27.30 -10.97
CA ILE A 1197 27.10 -28.45 -11.36
C ILE A 1197 27.05 -29.52 -10.25
N LYS A 1198 25.85 -30.02 -9.98
CA LYS A 1198 25.57 -31.07 -8.99
C LYS A 1198 25.20 -32.37 -9.71
N ARG A 1199 26.10 -33.35 -9.70
CA ARG A 1199 25.84 -34.68 -10.27
C ARG A 1199 25.15 -35.62 -9.28
N VAL A 1200 24.29 -36.49 -9.79
CA VAL A 1200 23.63 -37.57 -9.05
C VAL A 1200 24.53 -38.81 -9.08
N ARG A 1201 25.02 -39.24 -7.90
CA ARG A 1201 26.04 -40.31 -7.78
C ARG A 1201 25.55 -41.73 -8.12
N LYS A 1202 24.26 -42.02 -7.90
CA LYS A 1202 23.56 -43.25 -8.34
C LYS A 1202 22.09 -42.89 -8.59
N LEU A 1203 21.55 -43.26 -9.76
CA LEU A 1203 20.10 -43.34 -9.90
C LEU A 1203 19.66 -44.52 -9.02
N LYS A 1204 18.87 -44.25 -7.97
CA LYS A 1204 18.09 -45.31 -7.33
C LYS A 1204 16.93 -45.64 -8.28
N LEU A 1205 17.22 -46.48 -9.28
CA LEU A 1205 16.23 -47.07 -10.22
C LEU A 1205 15.43 -48.19 -9.53
#